data_AF-A0A955W402-F1
#
_entry.id   AF-A0A955W402-F1
#
_cell.length_a   1.000
_cell.length_b   1.000
_cell.length_c   1.000
_cell.angle_alpha   90.00
_cell.angle_beta   90.00
_cell.angle_gamma   90.00
#
_symmetry.space_group_name_H-M   'P 1'
#
loop_
_entity.id
_entity.type
_entity.pdbx_description
1 polymer ?
#
loop_
_entity_poly.entity_id
_entity_poly.type
_entity_poly.pdbx_seq_one_letter_code
_entity_poly.pdbx_strand_id
1 'polypeptide(L)'
;MTGADVRGAARRSACPLGVWLAGVAACAALAGCWETPPRRWYDGGPVASGACDGGLCCDGGLCCDGGRCCEDGGCDEPDGGVVPLRPRERVCDDGLDNNGNGLIDCDDFDCADHASCCADGLVVFQEDWSAPDLTFQWDHLPRATPTSPPVRVAEGERTMLRGWPDSEPHALLWNSCVPLALGAELRFDAVATARGSVCRDWYEPCDRYAAVVLSPVADTLPGQPLLDDLAVRVHGDARVTTGGTETVINQAMVRVTQGEQELARVLIDPEVRYTIALRVTPSTHEGTASLRADLEVREADRPPEEVGQTVGGFFVRAQATLERDVSGCLDVGGLYAGIEMTGDGARLGPVRAETLACANPSQFHDRPNGTATLTSGSLGVPASYGGAYIGAPSLGSSFNSASDAAPRWDLFFEASNEPPELALVAPVGFAISHARSATFGALSTDWSTSSTPRLGEDPPSCLASGGGCADESVRDPFLLVRRDAGDVLQDFTLAFAARLPTGAHTLRIEEDVSFSPSVPLGGNGVPVITPDGACRDLRDPALLAVGGGTGGYWLFFTCIPDAGPSYLRAARLENDFSLRAGTVQPVLTPSAVGSLASGGLFGPEPILRRTAAGSTLQLWFVARDGAGNTTLGLATGQLPAAAVPDGGVALGPPLEVLPPLAAYVANPVLRGNEPVLGVCPGLCRITGAAVSDTAGVTDQLRFLIARRVVHPGGAVTSDLVPLTQMWRGP
;
A
#
# COMPACT_ATOMS: atom_id res chain seq x y z
N MET A 1 57.90 -5.75 30.93
CA MET A 1 58.54 -6.27 32.16
C MET A 1 57.52 -7.17 32.86
N THR A 2 57.95 -8.28 33.48
CA THR A 2 57.23 -9.10 34.53
C THR A 2 55.68 -9.15 34.51
N GLY A 3 54.99 -10.29 34.33
CA GLY A 3 55.41 -11.68 34.06
C GLY A 3 54.33 -12.72 34.47
N ALA A 4 54.52 -14.00 34.08
CA ALA A 4 53.80 -15.23 34.52
C ALA A 4 52.24 -15.26 34.41
N ASP A 5 51.60 -15.80 33.35
CA ASP A 5 51.56 -17.19 32.82
C ASP A 5 50.75 -18.23 33.67
N VAL A 6 50.18 -19.22 32.97
CA VAL A 6 49.64 -20.54 33.39
C VAL A 6 48.16 -20.69 33.86
N ARG A 7 47.30 -21.13 32.91
CA ARG A 7 46.30 -22.25 32.93
C ARG A 7 45.45 -22.58 34.19
N GLY A 8 44.17 -22.95 34.01
CA GLY A 8 43.42 -23.75 35.00
C GLY A 8 42.00 -24.21 34.60
N ALA A 9 41.80 -25.53 34.43
CA ALA A 9 40.58 -26.20 33.96
C ALA A 9 39.31 -26.11 34.85
N ALA A 10 38.15 -26.51 34.31
CA ALA A 10 36.84 -26.54 34.99
C ALA A 10 36.51 -27.90 35.66
N ARG A 11 35.71 -27.90 36.75
CA ARG A 11 34.49 -28.75 36.97
C ARG A 11 33.90 -28.73 38.41
N ARG A 12 32.56 -28.65 38.47
CA ARG A 12 31.61 -29.30 39.43
C ARG A 12 31.50 -28.84 40.90
N SER A 13 30.32 -29.14 41.47
CA SER A 13 29.93 -29.22 42.90
C SER A 13 29.85 -27.90 43.70
N ALA A 14 28.95 -27.73 44.70
CA ALA A 14 27.72 -28.44 45.09
C ALA A 14 26.89 -27.59 46.10
N CYS A 15 25.64 -27.96 46.38
CA CYS A 15 24.80 -27.34 47.42
C CYS A 15 24.89 -28.04 48.80
N PRO A 16 24.73 -27.30 49.90
CA PRO A 16 24.04 -27.72 51.14
C PRO A 16 22.59 -27.16 51.14
N LEU A 17 21.52 -27.87 51.55
CA LEU A 17 21.15 -28.33 52.91
C LEU A 17 20.84 -27.17 53.90
N GLY A 18 19.68 -27.11 54.57
CA GLY A 18 18.47 -27.95 54.50
C GLY A 18 17.44 -27.68 55.63
N VAL A 19 16.49 -28.63 55.79
CA VAL A 19 15.51 -28.90 56.89
C VAL A 19 14.05 -28.48 56.54
N TRP A 20 13.07 -29.36 56.21
CA TRP A 20 12.45 -30.54 56.89
C TRP A 20 11.66 -30.16 58.17
N LEU A 21 10.47 -30.69 58.54
CA LEU A 21 9.63 -31.86 58.19
C LEU A 21 8.13 -31.41 58.12
N ALA A 22 7.07 -32.22 58.01
CA ALA A 22 6.65 -33.41 57.22
C ALA A 22 5.31 -33.92 57.85
N GLY A 23 4.37 -34.65 57.22
CA GLY A 23 4.19 -35.13 55.85
C GLY A 23 2.67 -35.11 55.52
N VAL A 24 1.98 -36.17 55.06
CA VAL A 24 2.30 -37.55 54.64
C VAL A 24 1.27 -37.94 53.55
N ALA A 25 1.56 -38.94 52.71
CA ALA A 25 0.81 -39.26 51.48
C ALA A 25 -0.16 -40.47 51.55
N ALA A 26 -1.05 -40.58 50.56
CA ALA A 26 -1.68 -41.82 50.07
C ALA A 26 -1.98 -41.69 48.56
N CYS A 27 -2.03 -42.80 47.81
CA CYS A 27 -1.96 -42.80 46.34
C CYS A 27 -3.28 -43.18 45.64
N ALA A 28 -3.49 -42.63 44.44
CA ALA A 28 -4.22 -43.26 43.34
C ALA A 28 -3.66 -42.74 42.00
N ALA A 29 -3.79 -43.52 40.93
CA ALA A 29 -3.29 -43.15 39.60
C ALA A 29 -4.45 -42.86 38.63
N LEU A 30 -4.17 -42.08 37.57
CA LEU A 30 -4.54 -42.42 36.18
C LEU A 30 -3.89 -41.41 35.22
N ALA A 31 -3.74 -41.82 33.96
CA ALA A 31 -3.39 -40.92 32.85
C ALA A 31 -4.67 -40.30 32.26
N GLY A 32 -4.56 -39.10 31.68
CA GLY A 32 -5.66 -38.45 30.98
C GLY A 32 -5.14 -37.47 29.95
N CYS A 33 -5.43 -37.73 28.66
CA CYS A 33 -5.25 -36.77 27.59
C CYS A 33 -6.29 -35.64 27.73
N TRP A 34 -5.98 -34.43 27.25
CA TRP A 34 -6.97 -33.38 27.07
C TRP A 34 -7.33 -33.29 25.59
N GLU A 35 -8.63 -33.23 25.29
CA GLU A 35 -9.20 -33.51 23.97
C GLU A 35 -9.58 -32.25 23.20
N THR A 36 -9.82 -32.41 21.90
CA THR A 36 -10.41 -31.39 21.03
C THR A 36 -11.94 -31.29 21.21
N PRO A 37 -12.55 -30.10 21.03
CA PRO A 37 -14.00 -29.96 21.04
C PRO A 37 -14.64 -30.55 19.74
N PRO A 38 -15.78 -31.27 19.82
CA PRO A 38 -16.31 -32.05 18.70
C PRO A 38 -17.34 -31.32 17.80
N ARG A 39 -17.54 -31.86 16.58
CA ARG A 39 -18.66 -31.55 15.66
C ARG A 39 -19.64 -32.73 15.55
N ARG A 40 -20.96 -32.46 15.65
CA ARG A 40 -22.14 -33.15 15.03
C ARG A 40 -23.42 -32.46 15.58
N TRP A 41 -24.44 -32.03 14.83
CA TRP A 41 -25.28 -32.59 13.74
C TRP A 41 -26.58 -33.29 14.21
N TYR A 42 -27.70 -32.61 13.91
CA TYR A 42 -29.10 -33.05 13.63
C TYR A 42 -29.87 -34.04 14.52
N ASP A 43 -31.05 -33.58 14.98
CA ASP A 43 -32.41 -34.16 14.77
C ASP A 43 -33.44 -33.22 15.46
N GLY A 44 -34.70 -33.01 15.04
CA GLY A 44 -35.46 -33.42 13.85
C GLY A 44 -36.77 -32.58 13.73
N GLY A 45 -37.48 -32.65 12.59
CA GLY A 45 -38.67 -31.81 12.28
C GLY A 45 -40.02 -32.38 12.77
N PRO A 46 -41.16 -32.22 12.05
CA PRO A 46 -41.41 -31.50 10.77
C PRO A 46 -41.78 -30.02 11.04
N VAL A 47 -42.58 -29.21 10.32
CA VAL A 47 -43.59 -29.29 9.22
C VAL A 47 -43.60 -27.93 8.48
N ALA A 48 -44.14 -27.69 7.28
CA ALA A 48 -44.97 -28.49 6.36
C ALA A 48 -44.66 -28.14 4.87
N SER A 49 -45.59 -28.40 3.93
CA SER A 49 -45.43 -28.20 2.48
C SER A 49 -46.23 -27.01 1.93
N GLY A 50 -45.59 -26.17 1.10
CA GLY A 50 -46.22 -25.22 0.19
C GLY A 50 -45.32 -25.03 -1.03
N ALA A 51 -45.82 -25.37 -2.23
CA ALA A 51 -45.03 -25.38 -3.46
C ALA A 51 -45.45 -24.26 -4.41
N CYS A 52 -44.46 -23.67 -5.09
CA CYS A 52 -44.66 -22.86 -6.29
C CYS A 52 -43.72 -23.39 -7.38
N ASP A 53 -44.27 -24.19 -8.29
CA ASP A 53 -43.66 -24.44 -9.60
C ASP A 53 -43.89 -23.23 -10.53
N GLY A 54 -43.01 -23.06 -11.52
CA GLY A 54 -43.15 -22.08 -12.60
C GLY A 54 -42.14 -20.93 -12.53
N GLY A 55 -41.60 -20.55 -13.68
CA GLY A 55 -40.63 -19.47 -13.82
C GLY A 55 -40.90 -18.58 -15.03
N LEU A 56 -39.85 -17.86 -15.46
CA LEU A 56 -39.84 -16.77 -16.45
C LEU A 56 -40.50 -15.46 -15.99
N CYS A 57 -40.09 -14.39 -16.68
CA CYS A 57 -40.29 -12.96 -16.40
C CYS A 57 -39.46 -12.45 -15.19
N CYS A 58 -38.60 -11.44 -15.31
CA CYS A 58 -38.40 -10.48 -16.41
C CYS A 58 -36.95 -10.41 -16.91
N ASP A 59 -36.76 -10.55 -18.22
CA ASP A 59 -35.69 -9.88 -18.96
C ASP A 59 -36.15 -8.46 -19.36
N GLY A 60 -35.22 -7.52 -19.48
CA GLY A 60 -35.35 -6.39 -20.40
C GLY A 60 -36.24 -5.19 -20.03
N GLY A 61 -35.80 -4.40 -19.04
CA GLY A 61 -35.94 -2.93 -19.08
C GLY A 61 -37.25 -2.25 -18.62
N LEU A 62 -37.15 -0.92 -18.50
CA LEU A 62 -38.18 0.10 -18.21
C LEU A 62 -38.85 0.09 -16.81
N CYS A 63 -38.41 1.08 -16.02
CA CYS A 63 -39.13 1.90 -15.03
C CYS A 63 -40.55 1.48 -14.59
N CYS A 64 -40.70 1.23 -13.27
CA CYS A 64 -41.94 1.57 -12.58
C CYS A 64 -41.89 3.04 -12.12
N ASP A 65 -42.51 3.92 -12.90
CA ASP A 65 -42.73 5.32 -12.54
C ASP A 65 -43.99 5.45 -11.65
N GLY A 66 -44.05 6.44 -10.75
CA GLY A 66 -45.32 6.92 -10.20
C GLY A 66 -45.99 6.19 -9.01
N GLY A 67 -45.25 5.59 -8.07
CA GLY A 67 -45.63 5.59 -6.63
C GLY A 67 -46.50 4.46 -6.01
N ARG A 68 -46.40 4.39 -4.67
CA ARG A 68 -47.18 3.57 -3.69
C ARG A 68 -47.10 2.03 -3.78
N CYS A 69 -46.04 1.48 -3.19
CA CYS A 69 -46.09 0.36 -2.23
C CYS A 69 -44.98 0.65 -1.19
N CYS A 70 -45.15 0.51 0.13
CA CYS A 70 -46.24 -0.04 0.92
C CYS A 70 -46.80 0.98 1.93
N GLU A 71 -48.09 0.87 2.29
CA GLU A 71 -48.66 1.49 3.49
C GLU A 71 -48.97 0.36 4.50
N ASP A 72 -48.22 0.29 5.59
CA ASP A 72 -48.68 -0.09 6.94
C ASP A 72 -47.51 0.10 7.94
N GLY A 73 -47.81 0.58 9.15
CA GLY A 73 -46.83 1.27 10.01
C GLY A 73 -46.10 0.41 11.05
N GLY A 74 -44.86 0.83 11.41
CA GLY A 74 -44.07 0.21 12.48
C GLY A 74 -42.65 0.77 12.59
N CYS A 75 -42.50 2.03 13.01
CA CYS A 75 -41.19 2.65 13.25
C CYS A 75 -40.97 2.87 14.75
N ASP A 76 -40.19 2.02 15.42
CA ASP A 76 -39.66 2.26 16.77
C ASP A 76 -38.30 1.57 16.95
N GLU A 77 -37.39 2.30 17.60
CA GLU A 77 -36.02 1.99 18.06
C GLU A 77 -34.95 1.46 17.04
N PRO A 78 -33.72 2.05 17.03
CA PRO A 78 -32.64 1.61 16.15
C PRO A 78 -31.78 0.53 16.83
N ASP A 79 -32.13 -0.74 16.60
CA ASP A 79 -31.25 -1.85 16.97
C ASP A 79 -29.90 -1.75 16.22
N GLY A 80 -28.82 -2.23 16.86
CA GLY A 80 -27.44 -1.87 16.52
C GLY A 80 -27.00 -2.21 15.09
N GLY A 81 -27.20 -1.26 14.16
CA GLY A 81 -26.85 -1.40 12.75
C GLY A 81 -25.36 -1.58 12.52
N VAL A 82 -24.92 -2.83 12.34
CA VAL A 82 -23.68 -3.13 11.63
C VAL A 82 -23.81 -2.48 10.26
N VAL A 83 -22.94 -1.50 9.96
CA VAL A 83 -22.93 -0.84 8.65
C VAL A 83 -22.79 -1.94 7.60
N PRO A 84 -23.74 -2.07 6.65
CA PRO A 84 -23.59 -3.04 5.59
C PRO A 84 -22.34 -2.65 4.81
N LEU A 85 -21.32 -3.50 4.87
CA LEU A 85 -20.22 -3.42 3.93
C LEU A 85 -20.84 -3.37 2.53
N ARG A 86 -20.47 -2.36 1.74
CA ARG A 86 -20.86 -2.35 0.33
C ARG A 86 -20.45 -3.69 -0.29
N PRO A 87 -21.18 -4.19 -1.29
CA PRO A 87 -20.60 -5.21 -2.16
C PRO A 87 -19.25 -4.66 -2.62
N ARG A 88 -18.20 -5.48 -2.60
CA ARG A 88 -17.00 -5.14 -3.35
C ARG A 88 -17.20 -5.49 -4.79
N GLU A 89 -16.44 -4.83 -5.66
CA GLU A 89 -16.20 -5.33 -7.00
C GLU A 89 -15.58 -6.74 -6.92
N ARG A 90 -15.98 -7.63 -7.86
CA ARG A 90 -15.75 -9.08 -7.74
C ARG A 90 -15.02 -9.69 -8.92
N VAL A 91 -15.25 -9.10 -10.08
CA VAL A 91 -14.56 -9.34 -11.34
C VAL A 91 -14.16 -7.95 -11.79
N CYS A 92 -12.92 -7.79 -12.26
CA CYS A 92 -12.29 -6.49 -12.48
C CYS A 92 -11.71 -6.41 -13.90
N ASP A 93 -12.27 -7.22 -14.79
CA ASP A 93 -11.91 -7.43 -16.18
C ASP A 93 -13.10 -8.00 -17.02
N ASP A 94 -14.34 -7.84 -16.54
CA ASP A 94 -15.55 -8.28 -17.27
C ASP A 94 -16.33 -7.14 -17.95
N GLY A 95 -15.94 -5.88 -17.73
CA GLY A 95 -16.59 -4.71 -18.30
C GLY A 95 -17.89 -4.32 -17.63
N LEU A 96 -18.15 -4.84 -16.41
CA LEU A 96 -19.36 -4.56 -15.63
C LEU A 96 -19.05 -3.80 -14.33
N ASP A 97 -20.13 -3.37 -13.68
CA ASP A 97 -20.17 -2.80 -12.33
C ASP A 97 -20.86 -3.83 -11.43
N ASN A 98 -20.08 -4.79 -10.89
CA ASN A 98 -20.58 -5.89 -10.07
C ASN A 98 -21.14 -5.39 -8.74
N ASN A 99 -20.66 -4.25 -8.24
CA ASN A 99 -21.05 -3.70 -6.93
C ASN A 99 -22.16 -2.63 -6.98
N GLY A 100 -22.43 -2.05 -8.15
CA GLY A 100 -23.48 -1.06 -8.38
C GLY A 100 -23.09 0.36 -7.98
N ASN A 101 -21.80 0.70 -7.93
CA ASN A 101 -21.37 2.08 -7.62
C ASN A 101 -21.20 2.98 -8.84
N GLY A 102 -21.29 2.42 -10.05
CA GLY A 102 -21.19 3.09 -11.35
C GLY A 102 -19.76 3.33 -11.85
N LEU A 103 -18.80 2.59 -11.31
CA LEU A 103 -17.45 2.41 -11.86
C LEU A 103 -17.31 0.98 -12.37
N ILE A 104 -16.42 0.78 -13.34
CA ILE A 104 -16.26 -0.49 -14.07
C ILE A 104 -14.79 -0.88 -14.02
N ASP A 105 -14.52 -2.16 -13.77
CA ASP A 105 -13.18 -2.75 -13.73
C ASP A 105 -12.18 -1.84 -12.99
N CYS A 106 -11.22 -1.27 -13.72
CA CYS A 106 -10.06 -0.55 -13.21
C CYS A 106 -10.27 0.94 -12.95
N ASP A 107 -11.46 1.47 -13.22
CA ASP A 107 -11.90 2.75 -12.65
C ASP A 107 -12.40 2.56 -11.20
N ASP A 108 -12.78 1.34 -10.78
CA ASP A 108 -13.10 1.02 -9.39
C ASP A 108 -11.82 0.84 -8.54
N PHE A 109 -11.90 1.25 -7.27
CA PHE A 109 -10.78 1.16 -6.33
C PHE A 109 -10.80 -0.14 -5.50
N ASP A 110 -11.92 -0.86 -5.43
CA ASP A 110 -11.91 -2.26 -4.97
C ASP A 110 -11.10 -3.17 -5.92
N CYS A 111 -10.89 -2.74 -7.17
CA CYS A 111 -10.02 -3.39 -8.17
C CYS A 111 -8.57 -2.88 -8.18
N ALA A 112 -8.16 -2.01 -7.26
CA ALA A 112 -6.82 -1.41 -7.26
C ALA A 112 -5.65 -2.41 -7.04
N ASP A 113 -5.94 -3.64 -6.58
CA ASP A 113 -4.99 -4.75 -6.53
C ASP A 113 -5.20 -5.83 -7.62
N HIS A 114 -6.19 -5.64 -8.50
CA HIS A 114 -6.48 -6.60 -9.57
C HIS A 114 -5.50 -6.49 -10.74
N ALA A 115 -5.19 -7.62 -11.35
CA ALA A 115 -4.09 -7.71 -12.31
C ALA A 115 -4.31 -6.92 -13.60
N SER A 116 -5.54 -6.88 -14.12
CA SER A 116 -5.96 -6.08 -15.27
C SER A 116 -5.61 -4.59 -15.14
N CYS A 117 -5.61 -4.06 -13.91
CA CYS A 117 -5.57 -2.63 -13.62
C CYS A 117 -4.17 -2.02 -13.52
N CYS A 118 -3.19 -2.73 -14.06
CA CYS A 118 -1.79 -2.30 -14.11
C CYS A 118 -1.35 -2.07 -15.55
N ALA A 119 -0.89 -0.86 -15.85
CA ALA A 119 -0.28 -0.54 -17.14
C ALA A 119 1.04 -1.30 -17.35
N ASP A 120 1.37 -1.59 -18.61
CA ASP A 120 2.64 -2.21 -18.99
C ASP A 120 3.84 -1.31 -18.61
N GLY A 121 4.91 -1.91 -18.13
CA GLY A 121 6.13 -1.23 -17.68
C GLY A 121 7.33 -1.46 -18.60
N LEU A 122 8.46 -1.84 -18.00
CA LEU A 122 9.73 -2.04 -18.71
C LEU A 122 10.10 -3.52 -18.78
N VAL A 123 10.63 -3.95 -19.92
CA VAL A 123 11.26 -5.27 -20.06
C VAL A 123 12.49 -5.32 -19.15
N VAL A 124 12.42 -6.15 -18.11
CA VAL A 124 13.53 -6.40 -17.17
C VAL A 124 14.58 -7.28 -17.83
N PHE A 125 14.13 -8.35 -18.50
CA PHE A 125 14.94 -9.17 -19.38
C PHE A 125 14.09 -9.88 -20.43
N GLN A 126 14.73 -10.27 -21.53
CA GLN A 126 14.21 -11.21 -22.50
C GLN A 126 15.36 -12.11 -22.94
N GLU A 127 15.13 -13.42 -22.95
CA GLU A 127 16.11 -14.46 -23.25
C GLU A 127 15.50 -15.46 -24.24
N ASP A 128 16.27 -15.86 -25.25
CA ASP A 128 15.86 -16.79 -26.31
C ASP A 128 16.71 -18.08 -26.38
N TRP A 129 17.70 -18.19 -25.47
CA TRP A 129 18.66 -19.28 -25.31
C TRP A 129 19.63 -19.48 -26.50
N SER A 130 19.64 -18.57 -27.48
CA SER A 130 20.52 -18.64 -28.66
C SER A 130 21.95 -18.18 -28.38
N ALA A 131 22.17 -17.33 -27.37
CA ALA A 131 23.48 -16.79 -27.01
C ALA A 131 24.47 -17.93 -26.68
N PRO A 132 25.65 -18.02 -27.31
CA PRO A 132 26.52 -19.19 -27.18
C PRO A 132 26.99 -19.43 -25.73
N ASP A 133 27.25 -18.35 -25.01
CA ASP A 133 27.60 -18.30 -23.59
C ASP A 133 26.46 -17.61 -22.82
N LEU A 134 25.92 -18.28 -21.80
CA LEU A 134 24.83 -17.76 -20.97
C LEU A 134 25.36 -17.00 -19.73
N THR A 135 26.64 -17.18 -19.37
CA THR A 135 27.23 -16.67 -18.11
C THR A 135 27.36 -15.15 -18.04
N PHE A 136 27.14 -14.45 -19.17
CA PHE A 136 27.05 -12.99 -19.22
C PHE A 136 25.81 -12.44 -18.50
N GLN A 137 24.72 -13.21 -18.46
CA GLN A 137 23.40 -12.80 -17.94
C GLN A 137 22.83 -13.75 -16.89
N TRP A 138 23.27 -15.02 -16.89
CA TRP A 138 22.77 -16.06 -16.00
C TRP A 138 23.89 -16.68 -15.16
N ASP A 139 23.75 -16.60 -13.85
CA ASP A 139 24.59 -17.32 -12.90
C ASP A 139 24.22 -18.81 -12.87
N HIS A 140 25.20 -19.68 -13.11
CA HIS A 140 25.03 -21.12 -12.93
C HIS A 140 25.08 -21.46 -11.45
N LEU A 141 24.00 -22.02 -10.90
CA LEU A 141 23.93 -22.43 -9.50
C LEU A 141 24.30 -23.92 -9.34
N PRO A 142 25.02 -24.31 -8.27
CA PRO A 142 25.59 -23.46 -7.22
C PRO A 142 26.80 -22.61 -7.67
N ARG A 143 26.86 -21.34 -7.28
CA ARG A 143 27.97 -20.44 -7.68
C ARG A 143 29.34 -20.92 -7.21
N ALA A 144 29.38 -21.61 -6.07
CA ALA A 144 30.61 -22.16 -5.49
C ALA A 144 31.19 -23.34 -6.30
N THR A 145 30.35 -24.04 -7.08
CA THR A 145 30.74 -25.15 -7.95
C THR A 145 29.95 -25.08 -9.27
N PRO A 146 30.26 -24.11 -10.16
CA PRO A 146 29.44 -23.83 -11.34
C PRO A 146 29.29 -25.06 -12.24
N THR A 147 28.05 -25.35 -12.61
CA THR A 147 27.67 -26.52 -13.39
C THR A 147 27.85 -26.27 -14.88
N SER A 148 27.87 -27.31 -15.72
CA SER A 148 27.88 -27.13 -17.18
C SER A 148 26.64 -26.36 -17.66
N PRO A 149 26.64 -25.70 -18.82
CA PRO A 149 25.41 -25.15 -19.37
C PRO A 149 24.37 -26.26 -19.65
N PRO A 150 23.06 -25.95 -19.57
CA PRO A 150 22.00 -26.90 -19.89
C PRO A 150 22.03 -27.33 -21.36
N VAL A 151 21.45 -28.50 -21.62
CA VAL A 151 21.24 -29.05 -22.97
C VAL A 151 20.25 -28.17 -23.71
N ARG A 152 20.63 -27.72 -24.91
CA ARG A 152 19.77 -26.93 -25.81
C ARG A 152 19.25 -27.77 -26.96
N VAL A 153 17.98 -27.58 -27.30
CA VAL A 153 17.27 -28.25 -28.40
C VAL A 153 16.53 -27.21 -29.25
N ALA A 154 16.35 -27.49 -30.54
CA ALA A 154 15.58 -26.63 -31.45
C ALA A 154 14.14 -27.13 -31.56
N GLU A 155 13.18 -26.23 -31.39
CA GLU A 155 11.74 -26.48 -31.43
C GLU A 155 11.10 -25.58 -32.50
N GLY A 156 11.12 -26.05 -33.75
CA GLY A 156 10.88 -25.20 -34.92
C GLY A 156 12.00 -24.16 -35.09
N GLU A 157 11.66 -22.87 -34.99
CA GLU A 157 12.60 -21.76 -35.06
C GLU A 157 13.10 -21.28 -33.68
N ARG A 158 12.54 -21.80 -32.56
CA ARG A 158 12.91 -21.40 -31.19
C ARG A 158 13.97 -22.34 -30.61
N THR A 159 14.86 -21.81 -29.77
CA THR A 159 15.72 -22.64 -28.91
C THR A 159 14.98 -22.91 -27.60
N MET A 160 15.09 -24.13 -27.08
CA MET A 160 14.58 -24.51 -25.77
C MET A 160 15.67 -25.19 -24.94
N LEU A 161 15.60 -25.01 -23.63
CA LEU A 161 16.40 -25.75 -22.65
C LEU A 161 15.74 -27.09 -22.32
N ARG A 162 16.53 -28.16 -22.19
CA ARG A 162 16.10 -29.53 -21.86
C ARG A 162 16.97 -30.14 -20.75
N GLY A 163 17.08 -29.41 -19.63
CA GLY A 163 17.76 -29.87 -18.43
C GLY A 163 19.28 -30.07 -18.58
N TRP A 164 19.85 -30.80 -17.63
CA TRP A 164 21.28 -31.12 -17.56
C TRP A 164 21.56 -32.58 -17.98
N PRO A 165 22.83 -32.98 -18.18
CA PRO A 165 23.18 -34.36 -18.56
C PRO A 165 22.94 -35.41 -17.46
N ASP A 166 22.86 -34.98 -16.21
CA ASP A 166 22.50 -35.81 -15.05
C ASP A 166 21.04 -35.57 -14.61
N SER A 167 20.67 -36.04 -13.42
CA SER A 167 19.30 -35.97 -12.90
C SER A 167 19.19 -35.33 -11.51
N GLU A 168 20.19 -34.56 -11.09
CA GLU A 168 20.09 -33.70 -9.91
C GLU A 168 19.35 -32.40 -10.27
N PRO A 169 18.87 -31.61 -9.29
CA PRO A 169 18.36 -30.27 -9.55
C PRO A 169 19.51 -29.31 -9.90
N HIS A 170 19.36 -28.56 -10.99
CA HIS A 170 20.26 -27.46 -11.39
C HIS A 170 19.45 -26.21 -11.71
N ALA A 171 20.08 -25.03 -11.58
CA ALA A 171 19.44 -23.78 -11.94
C ALA A 171 20.36 -22.78 -12.65
N LEU A 172 19.77 -22.01 -13.57
CA LEU A 172 20.29 -20.74 -14.05
C LEU A 172 19.55 -19.61 -13.33
N LEU A 173 20.25 -18.70 -12.66
CA LEU A 173 19.65 -17.54 -12.01
C LEU A 173 19.94 -16.28 -12.82
N TRP A 174 18.94 -15.43 -13.06
CA TRP A 174 19.17 -14.10 -13.64
C TRP A 174 20.10 -13.31 -12.71
N ASN A 175 21.17 -12.71 -13.25
CA ASN A 175 22.26 -12.13 -12.45
C ASN A 175 21.90 -10.81 -11.72
N SER A 176 20.63 -10.39 -11.82
CA SER A 176 20.05 -9.22 -11.18
C SER A 176 18.71 -9.61 -10.55
N CYS A 177 18.22 -8.84 -9.58
CA CYS A 177 16.87 -9.02 -9.05
C CYS A 177 15.81 -8.49 -10.05
N VAL A 178 14.63 -9.12 -10.07
CA VAL A 178 13.45 -8.67 -10.82
C VAL A 178 12.55 -7.86 -9.88
N PRO A 179 12.31 -6.56 -10.13
CA PRO A 179 11.47 -5.74 -9.26
C PRO A 179 10.01 -6.16 -9.38
N LEU A 180 9.36 -6.46 -8.23
CA LEU A 180 7.99 -6.99 -8.18
C LEU A 180 7.01 -6.09 -7.40
N ALA A 181 7.46 -5.10 -6.62
CA ALA A 181 6.60 -4.32 -5.72
C ALA A 181 5.55 -3.41 -6.41
N LEU A 182 5.73 -3.10 -7.70
CA LEU A 182 4.74 -2.45 -8.58
C LEU A 182 3.95 -3.45 -9.44
N GLY A 183 4.15 -4.75 -9.22
CA GLY A 183 3.74 -5.82 -10.11
C GLY A 183 4.74 -6.10 -11.24
N ALA A 184 4.62 -7.28 -11.83
CA ALA A 184 5.40 -7.75 -12.98
C ALA A 184 4.66 -8.89 -13.70
N GLU A 185 5.02 -9.18 -14.93
CA GLU A 185 4.66 -10.42 -15.63
C GLU A 185 5.92 -11.19 -16.02
N LEU A 186 5.94 -12.49 -15.75
CA LEU A 186 6.94 -13.44 -16.25
C LEU A 186 6.26 -14.37 -17.26
N ARG A 187 6.64 -14.26 -18.54
CA ARG A 187 6.07 -15.04 -19.65
C ARG A 187 7.11 -15.97 -20.24
N PHE A 188 6.76 -17.24 -20.44
CA PHE A 188 7.66 -18.24 -21.01
C PHE A 188 6.92 -19.30 -21.83
N ASP A 189 7.60 -19.92 -22.79
CA ASP A 189 7.10 -21.12 -23.46
C ASP A 189 7.49 -22.40 -22.71
N ALA A 190 6.63 -23.42 -22.75
CA ALA A 190 6.93 -24.75 -22.23
C ALA A 190 6.39 -25.88 -23.13
N VAL A 191 7.06 -27.03 -23.12
CA VAL A 191 6.58 -28.28 -23.73
C VAL A 191 6.85 -29.44 -22.75
N ALA A 192 5.79 -30.05 -22.21
CA ALA A 192 5.91 -31.24 -21.37
C ALA A 192 6.30 -32.47 -22.22
N THR A 193 7.24 -33.29 -21.75
CA THR A 193 7.76 -34.42 -22.54
C THR A 193 6.86 -35.65 -22.44
N ALA A 194 6.52 -36.28 -23.58
CA ALA A 194 5.83 -37.59 -23.62
C ALA A 194 6.79 -38.76 -23.35
N ARG A 195 6.37 -39.73 -22.53
CA ARG A 195 7.27 -40.81 -22.09
C ARG A 195 7.47 -41.96 -23.07
N GLY A 196 8.41 -41.73 -23.99
CA GLY A 196 9.30 -42.79 -24.46
C GLY A 196 10.50 -43.07 -23.53
N SER A 197 10.93 -42.09 -22.70
CA SER A 197 12.30 -42.08 -22.14
C SER A 197 12.48 -41.73 -20.65
N VAL A 198 11.48 -41.14 -19.98
CA VAL A 198 11.69 -40.29 -18.78
C VAL A 198 11.40 -41.01 -17.44
N CYS A 199 11.00 -42.28 -17.46
CA CYS A 199 10.87 -43.15 -16.27
C CYS A 199 11.29 -44.58 -16.62
N ARG A 200 11.81 -45.35 -15.65
CA ARG A 200 12.11 -46.78 -15.85
C ARG A 200 11.48 -47.71 -14.81
N ASP A 201 11.36 -47.28 -13.56
CA ASP A 201 10.89 -48.12 -12.46
C ASP A 201 9.59 -47.62 -11.83
N TRP A 202 8.71 -48.55 -11.45
CA TRP A 202 7.39 -48.29 -10.85
C TRP A 202 7.43 -47.63 -9.46
N TYR A 203 8.62 -47.45 -8.89
CA TYR A 203 8.84 -47.02 -7.50
C TYR A 203 9.65 -45.73 -7.36
N GLU A 204 10.17 -45.16 -8.47
CA GLU A 204 10.78 -43.83 -8.43
C GLU A 204 9.68 -42.76 -8.50
N PRO A 205 9.61 -41.80 -7.54
CA PRO A 205 8.81 -40.60 -7.69
C PRO A 205 9.33 -39.87 -8.91
N CYS A 206 8.58 -39.93 -10.01
CA CYS A 206 9.16 -39.67 -11.32
C CYS A 206 9.08 -38.19 -11.69
N ASP A 207 9.52 -37.38 -10.74
CA ASP A 207 9.32 -35.95 -10.57
C ASP A 207 10.39 -35.14 -11.33
N ARG A 208 10.49 -35.43 -12.63
CA ARG A 208 11.30 -34.64 -13.55
C ARG A 208 10.45 -33.50 -14.11
N TYR A 209 10.99 -32.29 -14.03
CA TYR A 209 10.32 -31.07 -14.42
C TYR A 209 11.32 -30.01 -14.89
N ALA A 210 10.79 -28.96 -15.51
CA ALA A 210 11.48 -27.70 -15.71
C ALA A 210 10.60 -26.57 -15.16
N ALA A 211 11.19 -25.53 -14.56
CA ALA A 211 10.48 -24.55 -13.76
C ALA A 211 10.99 -23.13 -13.95
N VAL A 212 10.09 -22.16 -13.80
CA VAL A 212 10.42 -20.76 -13.52
C VAL A 212 10.16 -20.51 -12.03
N VAL A 213 11.17 -19.99 -11.34
CA VAL A 213 11.21 -19.83 -9.88
C VAL A 213 11.41 -18.37 -9.52
N LEU A 214 10.59 -17.86 -8.59
CA LEU A 214 10.83 -16.61 -7.87
C LEU A 214 11.44 -16.95 -6.51
N SER A 215 12.69 -16.52 -6.31
CA SER A 215 13.55 -16.90 -5.19
C SER A 215 13.99 -15.68 -4.37
N PRO A 216 14.01 -15.78 -3.03
CA PRO A 216 14.62 -14.77 -2.16
C PRO A 216 16.14 -14.96 -2.00
N VAL A 217 16.72 -16.03 -2.54
CA VAL A 217 18.16 -16.34 -2.43
C VAL A 217 18.86 -16.33 -3.78
N ALA A 218 20.08 -15.81 -3.76
CA ALA A 218 20.92 -15.67 -4.95
C ALA A 218 21.76 -16.91 -5.31
N ASP A 219 21.69 -17.99 -4.51
CA ASP A 219 22.49 -19.23 -4.67
C ASP A 219 21.78 -20.42 -3.98
N THR A 220 22.19 -21.66 -4.27
CA THR A 220 21.71 -22.88 -3.59
C THR A 220 22.87 -23.83 -3.24
N LEU A 221 22.58 -24.97 -2.62
CA LEU A 221 23.56 -26.02 -2.33
C LEU A 221 23.63 -27.07 -3.45
N PRO A 222 24.77 -27.76 -3.66
CA PRO A 222 24.88 -28.81 -4.67
C PRO A 222 23.82 -29.91 -4.52
N GLY A 223 23.13 -30.22 -5.61
CA GLY A 223 22.07 -31.23 -5.66
C GLY A 223 20.80 -30.87 -4.88
N GLN A 224 20.57 -29.58 -4.60
CA GLN A 224 19.34 -29.08 -3.95
C GLN A 224 18.58 -28.13 -4.89
N PRO A 225 17.24 -28.10 -4.84
CA PRO A 225 16.46 -27.11 -5.57
C PRO A 225 16.77 -25.68 -5.10
N LEU A 226 16.37 -24.70 -5.91
CA LEU A 226 16.33 -23.30 -5.53
C LEU A 226 15.11 -23.07 -4.62
N LEU A 227 15.30 -22.32 -3.53
CA LEU A 227 14.23 -22.02 -2.57
C LEU A 227 13.15 -21.14 -3.23
N ASP A 228 11.95 -21.68 -3.41
CA ASP A 228 10.82 -20.95 -4.02
C ASP A 228 9.93 -20.23 -2.99
N ASP A 229 9.81 -18.89 -3.11
CA ASP A 229 8.64 -18.15 -2.61
C ASP A 229 7.43 -18.37 -3.52
N LEU A 230 7.67 -18.58 -4.82
CA LEU A 230 6.71 -19.12 -5.78
C LEU A 230 7.45 -19.80 -6.94
N ALA A 231 7.02 -20.98 -7.36
CA ALA A 231 7.56 -21.65 -8.56
C ALA A 231 6.45 -22.23 -9.44
N VAL A 232 6.65 -22.12 -10.75
CA VAL A 232 5.80 -22.69 -11.79
C VAL A 232 6.54 -23.85 -12.43
N ARG A 233 6.23 -25.09 -12.02
CA ARG A 233 6.92 -26.33 -12.40
C ARG A 233 6.13 -27.09 -13.48
N VAL A 234 6.76 -27.40 -14.61
CA VAL A 234 6.15 -28.15 -15.73
C VAL A 234 6.64 -29.59 -15.72
N HIS A 235 5.74 -30.54 -15.47
CA HIS A 235 6.05 -31.97 -15.34
C HIS A 235 5.61 -32.76 -16.59
N GLY A 236 6.41 -33.76 -16.99
CA GLY A 236 6.13 -34.60 -18.15
C GLY A 236 5.07 -35.69 -17.94
N ASP A 237 4.41 -36.10 -19.03
CA ASP A 237 3.43 -37.20 -19.03
C ASP A 237 4.12 -38.55 -18.85
N ALA A 238 3.46 -39.49 -18.19
CA ALA A 238 4.00 -40.81 -17.88
C ALA A 238 2.97 -41.91 -17.99
N ARG A 239 3.18 -42.80 -18.97
CA ARG A 239 2.35 -43.97 -19.23
C ARG A 239 3.20 -45.21 -19.30
N VAL A 240 2.69 -46.32 -18.77
CA VAL A 240 3.33 -47.63 -18.84
C VAL A 240 2.33 -48.64 -19.38
N THR A 241 2.67 -49.24 -20.52
CA THR A 241 1.86 -50.28 -21.17
C THR A 241 2.28 -51.66 -20.68
N THR A 242 1.43 -52.29 -19.87
CA THR A 242 1.65 -53.64 -19.34
C THR A 242 0.60 -54.58 -19.91
N GLY A 243 1.03 -55.66 -20.58
CA GLY A 243 0.10 -56.65 -21.15
C GLY A 243 -0.85 -56.12 -22.24
N GLY A 244 -0.54 -54.96 -22.84
CA GLY A 244 -1.42 -54.25 -23.79
C GLY A 244 -2.41 -53.28 -23.15
N THR A 245 -2.40 -53.13 -21.82
CA THR A 245 -3.15 -52.09 -21.10
C THR A 245 -2.22 -50.93 -20.75
N GLU A 246 -2.55 -49.72 -21.21
CA GLU A 246 -1.85 -48.49 -20.83
C GLU A 246 -2.32 -48.03 -19.44
N THR A 247 -1.37 -47.67 -18.56
CA THR A 247 -1.63 -47.12 -17.23
C THR A 247 -0.92 -45.77 -17.10
N VAL A 248 -1.66 -44.71 -16.78
CA VAL A 248 -1.09 -43.39 -16.49
C VAL A 248 -0.51 -43.41 -15.08
N ILE A 249 0.79 -43.13 -14.95
CA ILE A 249 1.54 -42.98 -13.70
C ILE A 249 1.64 -41.50 -13.29
N ASN A 250 1.78 -40.61 -14.27
CA ASN A 250 1.74 -39.16 -14.12
C ASN A 250 1.11 -38.57 -15.39
N GLN A 251 0.35 -37.49 -15.28
CA GLN A 251 -0.14 -36.74 -16.44
C GLN A 251 0.75 -35.51 -16.65
N ALA A 252 0.91 -35.03 -17.89
CA ALA A 252 1.56 -33.75 -18.10
C ALA A 252 0.75 -32.64 -17.41
N MET A 253 1.46 -31.79 -16.65
CA MET A 253 0.81 -30.76 -15.83
C MET A 253 1.77 -29.59 -15.55
N VAL A 254 1.20 -28.40 -15.43
CA VAL A 254 1.83 -27.24 -14.79
C VAL A 254 1.40 -27.24 -13.33
N ARG A 255 2.33 -27.10 -12.39
CA ARG A 255 2.06 -26.90 -10.96
C ARG A 255 2.54 -25.53 -10.52
N VAL A 256 1.79 -24.91 -9.61
CA VAL A 256 2.25 -23.76 -8.83
C VAL A 256 2.58 -24.26 -7.43
N THR A 257 3.78 -23.95 -6.92
CA THR A 257 4.18 -24.24 -5.55
C THR A 257 4.69 -23.00 -4.83
N GLN A 258 4.76 -23.09 -3.51
CA GLN A 258 5.47 -22.19 -2.61
C GLN A 258 6.10 -23.03 -1.50
N GLY A 259 7.41 -22.95 -1.31
CA GLY A 259 8.13 -23.74 -0.30
C GLY A 259 7.84 -25.25 -0.42
N GLU A 260 7.96 -25.81 -1.62
CA GLU A 260 7.59 -27.19 -2.00
C GLU A 260 6.08 -27.53 -1.92
N GLN A 261 5.24 -26.74 -1.23
CA GLN A 261 3.80 -27.01 -1.13
C GLN A 261 3.07 -26.63 -2.43
N GLU A 262 2.33 -27.57 -3.02
CA GLU A 262 1.46 -27.29 -4.17
C GLU A 262 0.28 -26.38 -3.79
N LEU A 263 0.13 -25.29 -4.53
CA LEU A 263 -0.99 -24.34 -4.42
C LEU A 263 -2.07 -24.61 -5.48
N ALA A 264 -1.64 -24.97 -6.71
CA ALA A 264 -2.53 -25.30 -7.82
C ALA A 264 -1.86 -26.23 -8.84
N ARG A 265 -2.68 -26.85 -9.69
CA ARG A 265 -2.24 -27.60 -10.88
C ARG A 265 -3.17 -27.36 -12.07
N VAL A 266 -2.59 -27.33 -13.27
CA VAL A 266 -3.28 -27.25 -14.56
C VAL A 266 -2.85 -28.46 -15.38
N LEU A 267 -3.81 -29.21 -15.92
CA LEU A 267 -3.51 -30.35 -16.79
C LEU A 267 -3.29 -29.86 -18.23
N ILE A 268 -2.26 -30.40 -18.87
CA ILE A 268 -1.85 -30.06 -20.24
C ILE A 268 -1.53 -31.34 -21.03
N ASP A 269 -1.53 -31.25 -22.37
CA ASP A 269 -1.13 -32.36 -23.22
C ASP A 269 0.40 -32.37 -23.46
N PRO A 270 1.04 -33.55 -23.49
CA PRO A 270 2.48 -33.66 -23.75
C PRO A 270 2.80 -33.47 -25.24
N GLU A 271 4.02 -33.01 -25.54
CA GLU A 271 4.48 -32.59 -26.88
C GLU A 271 3.67 -31.42 -27.51
N VAL A 272 2.73 -30.81 -26.77
CA VAL A 272 2.06 -29.56 -27.14
C VAL A 272 2.80 -28.38 -26.50
N ARG A 273 2.93 -27.28 -27.26
CA ARG A 273 3.57 -26.04 -26.81
C ARG A 273 2.55 -25.12 -26.15
N TYR A 274 2.83 -24.74 -24.92
CA TYR A 274 2.08 -23.75 -24.17
C TYR A 274 2.91 -22.50 -23.98
N THR A 275 2.28 -21.33 -24.08
CA THR A 275 2.81 -20.09 -23.51
C THR A 275 2.15 -19.93 -22.14
N ILE A 276 2.98 -19.71 -21.12
CA ILE A 276 2.58 -19.59 -19.73
C ILE A 276 2.92 -18.17 -19.28
N ALA A 277 1.96 -17.46 -18.69
CA ALA A 277 2.14 -16.12 -18.14
C ALA A 277 1.84 -16.13 -16.64
N LEU A 278 2.84 -15.80 -15.84
CA LEU A 278 2.73 -15.59 -14.40
C LEU A 278 2.66 -14.08 -14.14
N ARG A 279 1.49 -13.57 -13.81
CA ARG A 279 1.28 -12.16 -13.48
C ARG A 279 1.28 -12.00 -11.96
N VAL A 280 2.15 -11.13 -11.46
CA VAL A 280 2.33 -10.82 -10.04
C VAL A 280 1.90 -9.37 -9.82
N THR A 281 1.02 -9.10 -8.86
CA THR A 281 0.55 -7.73 -8.56
C THR A 281 0.61 -7.37 -7.07
N PRO A 282 0.71 -6.07 -6.75
CA PRO A 282 0.53 -5.58 -5.39
C PRO A 282 -0.88 -5.86 -4.92
N SER A 283 -1.03 -6.47 -3.73
CA SER A 283 -2.31 -6.88 -3.16
C SER A 283 -2.22 -6.96 -1.63
N THR A 284 -3.21 -7.54 -0.96
CA THR A 284 -3.26 -7.65 0.49
C THR A 284 -3.47 -9.08 0.96
N HIS A 285 -2.68 -9.49 1.95
CA HIS A 285 -2.85 -10.77 2.64
C HIS A 285 -2.87 -10.52 4.15
N GLU A 286 -3.93 -10.97 4.81
CA GLU A 286 -4.16 -10.81 6.26
C GLU A 286 -3.98 -9.36 6.79
N GLY A 287 -4.30 -8.35 5.97
CA GLY A 287 -4.13 -6.93 6.32
C GLY A 287 -2.68 -6.42 6.21
N THR A 288 -1.83 -7.10 5.44
CA THR A 288 -0.45 -6.67 5.15
C THR A 288 -0.25 -6.43 3.65
N ALA A 289 0.48 -5.36 3.30
CA ALA A 289 0.86 -5.05 1.92
C ALA A 289 1.73 -6.18 1.34
N SER A 290 1.24 -6.80 0.27
CA SER A 290 1.65 -8.12 -0.18
C SER A 290 1.77 -8.18 -1.70
N LEU A 291 2.25 -9.31 -2.22
CA LEU A 291 2.15 -9.67 -3.62
C LEU A 291 1.18 -10.84 -3.78
N ARG A 292 0.26 -10.70 -4.75
CA ARG A 292 -0.60 -11.75 -5.29
C ARG A 292 0.02 -12.25 -6.60
N ALA A 293 -0.22 -13.51 -6.95
CA ALA A 293 0.07 -14.04 -8.28
C ALA A 293 -1.13 -14.80 -8.87
N ASP A 294 -1.26 -14.68 -10.19
CA ASP A 294 -2.23 -15.34 -11.05
C ASP A 294 -1.50 -15.88 -12.29
N LEU A 295 -1.89 -17.08 -12.74
CA LEU A 295 -1.21 -17.84 -13.80
C LEU A 295 -2.17 -18.16 -14.94
N GLU A 296 -1.87 -17.69 -16.16
CA GLU A 296 -2.51 -18.14 -17.40
C GLU A 296 -1.67 -19.24 -18.07
N VAL A 297 -2.32 -20.33 -18.50
CA VAL A 297 -1.73 -21.39 -19.33
C VAL A 297 -2.52 -21.51 -20.62
N ARG A 298 -1.91 -21.16 -21.77
CA ARG A 298 -2.59 -21.18 -23.08
C ARG A 298 -1.75 -21.90 -24.14
N GLU A 299 -2.39 -22.68 -24.99
CA GLU A 299 -1.74 -23.32 -26.14
C GLU A 299 -1.19 -22.24 -27.09
N ALA A 300 0.11 -22.29 -27.40
CA ALA A 300 0.81 -21.21 -28.10
C ALA A 300 0.38 -21.04 -29.58
N ASP A 301 -0.21 -22.09 -30.16
CA ASP A 301 -0.62 -22.15 -31.57
C ASP A 301 -2.14 -21.96 -31.77
N ARG A 302 -2.89 -21.67 -30.70
CA ARG A 302 -4.32 -21.29 -30.77
C ARG A 302 -4.50 -19.79 -31.04
N PRO A 303 -5.62 -19.37 -31.64
CA PRO A 303 -5.94 -17.95 -31.80
C PRO A 303 -6.06 -17.25 -30.43
N PRO A 304 -5.78 -15.93 -30.34
CA PRO A 304 -5.86 -15.19 -29.06
C PRO A 304 -7.26 -15.13 -28.43
N GLU A 305 -8.31 -15.43 -29.20
CA GLU A 305 -9.71 -15.41 -28.77
C GLU A 305 -10.12 -16.68 -27.99
N GLU A 306 -9.29 -17.74 -27.96
CA GLU A 306 -9.52 -18.89 -27.09
C GLU A 306 -8.91 -18.67 -25.70
N VAL A 307 -9.79 -18.63 -24.69
CA VAL A 307 -9.46 -18.38 -23.29
C VAL A 307 -8.52 -19.46 -22.73
N GLY A 308 -7.39 -19.03 -22.15
CA GLY A 308 -6.45 -19.91 -21.46
C GLY A 308 -7.00 -20.49 -20.15
N GLN A 309 -6.33 -21.50 -19.61
CA GLN A 309 -6.64 -21.99 -18.26
C GLN A 309 -5.97 -21.08 -17.22
N THR A 310 -6.76 -20.28 -16.51
CA THR A 310 -6.28 -19.37 -15.46
C THR A 310 -6.48 -19.97 -14.06
N VAL A 311 -5.42 -19.96 -13.24
CA VAL A 311 -5.46 -20.31 -11.81
C VAL A 311 -4.69 -19.27 -11.01
N GLY A 312 -5.19 -18.86 -9.84
CA GLY A 312 -4.65 -17.65 -9.20
C GLY A 312 -5.14 -17.38 -7.78
N GLY A 313 -4.89 -16.16 -7.31
CA GLY A 313 -5.07 -15.75 -5.91
C GLY A 313 -3.97 -16.22 -4.97
N PHE A 314 -2.77 -16.56 -5.50
CA PHE A 314 -1.67 -17.06 -4.68
C PHE A 314 -0.97 -15.90 -3.96
N PHE A 315 -0.88 -15.95 -2.63
CA PHE A 315 0.00 -15.04 -1.89
C PHE A 315 1.46 -15.44 -2.14
N VAL A 316 2.28 -14.50 -2.63
CA VAL A 316 3.70 -14.74 -2.91
C VAL A 316 4.55 -14.41 -1.69
N ARG A 317 4.53 -13.14 -1.26
CA ARG A 317 5.34 -12.62 -0.16
C ARG A 317 4.83 -11.25 0.30
N ALA A 318 5.12 -10.86 1.55
CA ALA A 318 4.87 -9.51 2.04
C ALA A 318 5.89 -8.51 1.45
N GLN A 319 5.45 -7.32 1.02
CA GLN A 319 6.31 -6.35 0.33
C GLN A 319 7.48 -5.84 1.18
N ALA A 320 7.32 -5.85 2.51
CA ALA A 320 8.37 -5.50 3.47
C ALA A 320 9.52 -6.53 3.58
N THR A 321 9.36 -7.71 2.97
CA THR A 321 10.34 -8.81 2.97
C THR A 321 10.88 -9.14 1.58
N LEU A 322 10.62 -8.27 0.59
CA LEU A 322 11.24 -8.37 -0.73
C LEU A 322 12.70 -7.91 -0.68
N GLU A 323 13.53 -8.46 -1.57
CA GLU A 323 14.94 -8.10 -1.65
C GLU A 323 15.10 -6.66 -2.14
N ARG A 324 16.01 -5.93 -1.47
CA ARG A 324 16.34 -4.51 -1.66
C ARG A 324 17.85 -4.34 -1.60
N ASP A 325 18.36 -3.16 -1.98
CA ASP A 325 19.80 -2.84 -2.01
C ASP A 325 20.65 -3.75 -2.94
N VAL A 326 19.99 -4.51 -3.83
CA VAL A 326 20.60 -5.38 -4.84
C VAL A 326 20.34 -4.88 -6.26
N SER A 327 21.21 -5.23 -7.22
CA SER A 327 21.06 -4.84 -8.63
C SER A 327 19.65 -5.18 -9.14
N GLY A 328 19.03 -4.25 -9.89
CA GLY A 328 17.68 -4.39 -10.43
C GLY A 328 16.55 -4.08 -9.43
N CYS A 329 16.80 -4.17 -8.12
CA CYS A 329 15.82 -3.92 -7.06
C CYS A 329 16.32 -2.86 -6.04
N LEU A 330 17.02 -1.84 -6.53
CA LEU A 330 17.48 -0.71 -5.70
C LEU A 330 16.31 0.22 -5.32
N ASP A 331 15.50 0.61 -6.31
CA ASP A 331 14.40 1.59 -6.14
C ASP A 331 13.00 0.94 -5.97
N VAL A 332 12.92 -0.37 -6.20
CA VAL A 332 11.68 -1.18 -6.18
C VAL A 332 12.04 -2.59 -5.71
N GLY A 333 11.50 -3.03 -4.57
CA GLY A 333 11.79 -4.36 -4.02
C GLY A 333 11.32 -5.50 -4.93
N GLY A 334 12.00 -6.64 -4.90
CA GLY A 334 11.70 -7.78 -5.77
C GLY A 334 12.22 -9.13 -5.29
N LEU A 335 12.40 -10.05 -6.24
CA LEU A 335 12.94 -11.40 -6.04
C LEU A 335 13.87 -11.77 -7.21
N TYR A 336 14.74 -12.76 -7.03
CA TYR A 336 15.53 -13.32 -8.12
C TYR A 336 14.67 -14.24 -8.98
N ALA A 337 14.80 -14.15 -10.31
CA ALA A 337 14.20 -15.10 -11.24
C ALA A 337 15.19 -16.21 -11.59
N GLY A 338 14.78 -17.47 -11.44
CA GLY A 338 15.57 -18.65 -11.77
C GLY A 338 14.85 -19.58 -12.73
N ILE A 339 15.63 -20.27 -13.56
CA ILE A 339 15.21 -21.41 -14.36
C ILE A 339 15.80 -22.67 -13.73
N GLU A 340 14.97 -23.46 -13.06
CA GLU A 340 15.35 -24.72 -12.41
C GLU A 340 14.93 -25.92 -13.27
N MET A 341 15.77 -26.94 -13.38
CA MET A 341 15.42 -28.19 -14.06
C MET A 341 15.97 -29.42 -13.34
N THR A 342 15.14 -30.47 -13.29
CA THR A 342 15.48 -31.78 -12.73
C THR A 342 15.25 -32.84 -13.82
N GLY A 343 16.33 -33.23 -14.51
CA GLY A 343 16.28 -34.14 -15.65
C GLY A 343 15.51 -33.60 -16.87
N ASP A 344 14.93 -34.49 -17.68
CA ASP A 344 14.35 -34.18 -19.01
C ASP A 344 12.81 -34.22 -19.08
N GLY A 345 12.13 -33.88 -17.98
CA GLY A 345 10.66 -33.94 -17.87
C GLY A 345 9.89 -32.94 -18.74
N ALA A 346 10.48 -31.80 -19.04
CA ALA A 346 9.92 -30.78 -19.92
C ALA A 346 11.04 -30.02 -20.65
N ARG A 347 10.64 -29.20 -21.63
CA ARG A 347 11.45 -28.14 -22.25
C ARG A 347 10.89 -26.80 -21.85
N LEU A 348 11.75 -25.80 -21.62
CA LEU A 348 11.34 -24.38 -21.56
C LEU A 348 11.97 -23.61 -22.73
N GLY A 349 11.15 -22.83 -23.42
CA GLY A 349 11.58 -21.93 -24.49
C GLY A 349 11.92 -20.53 -24.00
N PRO A 350 11.87 -19.52 -24.89
CA PRO A 350 12.16 -18.14 -24.53
C PRO A 350 11.39 -17.67 -23.30
N VAL A 351 12.03 -16.84 -22.48
CA VAL A 351 11.48 -16.26 -21.26
C VAL A 351 11.66 -14.75 -21.26
N ARG A 352 10.63 -14.03 -20.81
CA ARG A 352 10.61 -12.56 -20.69
C ARG A 352 10.05 -12.19 -19.33
N ALA A 353 10.65 -11.20 -18.69
CA ALA A 353 10.11 -10.57 -17.49
C ALA A 353 9.90 -9.08 -17.76
N GLU A 354 8.73 -8.57 -17.42
CA GLU A 354 8.32 -7.19 -17.62
C GLU A 354 7.78 -6.63 -16.31
N THR A 355 8.14 -5.40 -15.95
CA THR A 355 7.48 -4.74 -14.81
C THR A 355 6.06 -4.35 -15.20
N LEU A 356 5.18 -4.26 -14.22
CA LEU A 356 3.91 -3.55 -14.34
C LEU A 356 4.01 -2.21 -13.61
N ALA A 357 3.03 -1.34 -13.83
CA ALA A 357 2.87 -0.09 -13.12
C ALA A 357 1.49 -0.04 -12.43
N CYS A 358 1.25 -0.99 -11.52
CA CYS A 358 0.04 -1.01 -10.69
C CYS A 358 -0.01 0.20 -9.74
N ALA A 359 -1.19 0.76 -9.51
CA ALA A 359 -1.41 1.84 -8.54
C ALA A 359 -1.39 1.32 -7.09
N ASN A 360 -0.19 1.08 -6.52
CA ASN A 360 -0.02 0.58 -5.15
C ASN A 360 0.07 1.73 -4.12
N PRO A 361 -0.97 1.96 -3.27
CA PRO A 361 -0.96 3.04 -2.27
C PRO A 361 0.08 2.84 -1.16
N SER A 362 0.67 1.64 -1.02
CA SER A 362 1.67 1.31 0.00
C SER A 362 3.11 1.52 -0.48
N GLN A 363 3.34 1.67 -1.79
CA GLN A 363 4.69 1.87 -2.32
C GLN A 363 5.03 3.34 -2.47
N PHE A 364 6.17 3.74 -1.92
CA PHE A 364 6.83 5.01 -2.23
C PHE A 364 8.11 4.70 -3.00
N HIS A 365 8.50 5.59 -3.91
CA HIS A 365 9.83 5.53 -4.51
C HIS A 365 10.89 5.85 -3.47
N ASP A 366 11.95 5.03 -3.44
CA ASP A 366 13.12 5.31 -2.63
C ASP A 366 13.78 6.63 -3.05
N ARG A 367 14.31 7.36 -2.07
CA ARG A 367 14.61 8.80 -2.23
C ARG A 367 15.81 9.00 -3.16
N PRO A 368 15.66 9.74 -4.28
CA PRO A 368 16.75 9.99 -5.22
C PRO A 368 17.98 10.61 -4.54
N ASN A 369 19.17 10.17 -4.93
CA ASN A 369 20.44 10.72 -4.43
C ASN A 369 20.48 12.25 -4.59
N GLY A 370 20.60 12.97 -3.47
CA GLY A 370 20.49 14.43 -3.41
C GLY A 370 19.23 14.96 -2.74
N THR A 371 18.24 14.10 -2.44
CA THR A 371 17.00 14.50 -1.76
C THR A 371 17.25 14.82 -0.28
N ALA A 372 16.96 16.05 0.16
CA ALA A 372 17.16 16.45 1.56
C ALA A 372 16.01 16.01 2.48
N THR A 373 16.36 15.56 3.70
CA THR A 373 15.41 15.55 4.83
C THR A 373 15.39 16.96 5.43
N LEU A 374 14.22 17.58 5.53
CA LEU A 374 14.09 18.96 5.98
C LEU A 374 13.92 19.02 7.50
N THR A 375 14.58 19.97 8.15
CA THR A 375 14.55 20.22 9.59
C THR A 375 14.50 21.74 9.81
N SER A 376 14.17 22.21 11.02
CA SER A 376 14.17 23.65 11.33
C SER A 376 15.50 24.32 10.96
N GLY A 377 16.62 23.68 11.30
CA GLY A 377 17.95 24.21 11.01
C GLY A 377 18.29 24.19 9.52
N SER A 378 17.89 23.15 8.79
CA SER A 378 18.17 23.06 7.34
C SER A 378 17.31 24.04 6.52
N LEU A 379 16.06 24.28 6.93
CA LEU A 379 15.19 25.31 6.34
C LEU A 379 15.57 26.74 6.74
N GLY A 380 16.57 26.94 7.61
CA GLY A 380 17.00 28.26 8.07
C GLY A 380 16.00 28.96 9.01
N VAL A 381 15.07 28.21 9.61
CA VAL A 381 14.04 28.74 10.51
C VAL A 381 14.69 29.24 11.81
N PRO A 382 14.46 30.51 12.22
CA PRO A 382 14.99 31.07 13.45
C PRO A 382 14.68 30.25 14.70
N ALA A 383 15.69 30.12 15.58
CA ALA A 383 15.55 29.42 16.85
C ALA A 383 14.54 30.07 17.81
N SER A 384 14.17 31.35 17.59
CA SER A 384 13.17 32.08 18.38
C SER A 384 11.76 31.53 18.22
N TYR A 385 11.41 30.95 17.06
CA TYR A 385 10.06 30.42 16.82
C TYR A 385 10.00 28.98 16.30
N GLY A 386 11.09 28.38 15.79
CA GLY A 386 11.12 26.98 15.32
C GLY A 386 12.16 26.07 16.00
N GLY A 387 12.93 26.59 16.94
CA GLY A 387 14.17 25.96 17.45
C GLY A 387 14.04 24.56 18.07
N ALA A 388 12.84 24.12 18.46
CA ALA A 388 12.60 22.82 19.09
C ALA A 388 11.72 21.87 18.25
N TYR A 389 10.92 22.42 17.33
CA TYR A 389 9.92 21.65 16.60
C TYR A 389 9.48 22.35 15.30
N ILE A 390 9.35 21.54 14.25
CA ILE A 390 8.51 21.81 13.09
C ILE A 390 7.60 20.58 12.84
N GLY A 391 6.45 20.79 12.23
CA GLY A 391 5.48 19.73 11.95
C GLY A 391 4.29 20.20 11.12
N ALA A 392 3.18 19.43 11.15
CA ALA A 392 1.96 19.63 10.37
C ALA A 392 2.17 20.40 9.04
N PRO A 393 2.94 19.82 8.10
CA PRO A 393 3.21 20.45 6.83
C PRO A 393 1.95 20.42 5.96
N SER A 394 1.82 21.42 5.10
CA SER A 394 0.96 21.38 3.93
C SER A 394 1.74 21.92 2.73
N LEU A 395 1.54 21.28 1.58
CA LEU A 395 2.41 21.37 0.41
C LEU A 395 1.55 21.64 -0.82
N GLY A 396 2.01 22.55 -1.68
CA GLY A 396 1.34 22.85 -2.93
C GLY A 396 2.32 23.07 -4.09
N SER A 397 1.95 22.60 -5.28
CA SER A 397 2.65 22.89 -6.53
C SER A 397 1.84 23.80 -7.46
N SER A 398 2.54 24.58 -8.29
CA SER A 398 1.96 25.48 -9.30
C SER A 398 3.04 25.99 -10.27
N PHE A 399 2.66 26.66 -11.36
CA PHE A 399 3.58 27.48 -12.17
C PHE A 399 3.45 28.98 -11.82
N ASN A 400 4.51 29.79 -12.01
CA ASN A 400 4.39 31.26 -11.92
C ASN A 400 3.89 31.87 -13.24
N SER A 401 4.12 31.17 -14.36
CA SER A 401 3.59 31.49 -15.68
C SER A 401 3.33 30.21 -16.47
N ALA A 402 2.39 30.26 -17.44
CA ALA A 402 2.14 29.15 -18.37
C ALA A 402 3.31 28.86 -19.35
N SER A 403 4.45 29.54 -19.18
CA SER A 403 5.71 29.32 -19.89
C SER A 403 6.85 28.81 -19.00
N ASP A 404 6.60 28.56 -17.71
CA ASP A 404 7.57 27.98 -16.79
C ASP A 404 7.81 26.51 -17.15
N ALA A 405 9.08 26.10 -17.28
CA ALA A 405 9.43 24.72 -17.66
C ALA A 405 9.36 23.69 -16.51
N ALA A 406 9.11 24.13 -15.28
CA ALA A 406 8.98 23.29 -14.09
C ALA A 406 8.14 24.01 -13.01
N PRO A 407 7.32 23.29 -12.22
CA PRO A 407 6.49 23.91 -11.19
C PRO A 407 7.30 24.28 -9.94
N ARG A 408 6.91 25.39 -9.30
CA ARG A 408 7.36 25.76 -7.95
C ARG A 408 6.63 24.94 -6.90
N TRP A 409 7.25 24.85 -5.74
CA TRP A 409 6.72 24.20 -4.54
C TRP A 409 6.66 25.20 -3.40
N ASP A 410 5.49 25.32 -2.77
CA ASP A 410 5.25 26.12 -1.58
C ASP A 410 4.86 25.21 -0.42
N LEU A 411 5.51 25.43 0.71
CA LEU A 411 5.46 24.60 1.91
C LEU A 411 5.11 25.49 3.10
N PHE A 412 3.94 25.29 3.68
CA PHE A 412 3.57 25.86 4.98
C PHE A 412 3.70 24.79 6.05
N PHE A 413 4.12 25.16 7.26
CA PHE A 413 4.31 24.21 8.36
C PHE A 413 4.18 24.91 9.71
N GLU A 414 3.72 24.19 10.73
CA GLU A 414 3.79 24.70 12.10
C GLU A 414 5.23 24.65 12.63
N ALA A 415 5.56 25.62 13.48
CA ALA A 415 6.84 25.75 14.15
C ALA A 415 6.63 26.10 15.63
N SER A 416 7.50 25.59 16.51
CA SER A 416 7.59 26.06 17.89
C SER A 416 9.04 26.07 18.41
N ASN A 417 9.31 27.04 19.27
CA ASN A 417 10.52 27.14 20.07
C ASN A 417 10.50 26.23 21.31
N GLU A 418 9.38 25.56 21.59
CA GLU A 418 9.23 24.56 22.66
C GLU A 418 8.82 23.18 22.08
N PRO A 419 9.19 22.07 22.74
CA PRO A 419 8.74 20.73 22.32
C PRO A 419 7.21 20.57 22.48
N PRO A 420 6.46 20.11 21.45
CA PRO A 420 5.01 19.89 21.55
C PRO A 420 4.64 18.84 22.60
N GLU A 421 5.57 17.98 23.01
CA GLU A 421 5.39 17.03 24.10
C GLU A 421 5.04 17.72 25.45
N LEU A 422 5.41 18.99 25.63
CA LEU A 422 5.05 19.79 26.80
C LEU A 422 3.56 20.16 26.83
N ALA A 423 2.82 20.09 25.71
CA ALA A 423 1.40 20.43 25.63
C ALA A 423 0.49 19.57 26.54
N LEU A 424 1.01 18.44 27.04
CA LEU A 424 0.37 17.57 28.02
C LEU A 424 0.36 18.14 29.45
N VAL A 425 1.22 19.12 29.75
CA VAL A 425 1.44 19.65 31.11
C VAL A 425 1.47 21.18 31.20
N ALA A 426 1.73 21.89 30.09
CA ALA A 426 1.74 23.35 30.02
C ALA A 426 1.28 23.83 28.62
N PRO A 427 0.72 25.04 28.47
CA PRO A 427 0.38 25.59 27.16
C PRO A 427 1.63 25.80 26.29
N VAL A 428 1.75 25.06 25.19
CA VAL A 428 2.78 25.31 24.16
C VAL A 428 2.18 26.23 23.10
N GLY A 429 2.90 27.31 22.77
CA GLY A 429 2.55 28.19 21.66
C GLY A 429 3.15 27.72 20.33
N PHE A 430 2.43 27.96 19.24
CA PHE A 430 2.83 27.61 17.88
C PHE A 430 2.67 28.81 16.94
N ALA A 431 3.47 28.83 15.89
CA ALA A 431 3.38 29.77 14.78
C ALA A 431 3.42 29.02 13.44
N ILE A 432 3.01 29.67 12.36
CA ILE A 432 3.05 29.10 11.00
C ILE A 432 4.21 29.73 10.22
N SER A 433 5.03 28.91 9.58
CA SER A 433 6.13 29.33 8.68
C SER A 433 5.79 29.04 7.21
N HIS A 434 6.56 29.63 6.29
CA HIS A 434 6.46 29.38 4.84
C HIS A 434 7.87 29.26 4.24
N ALA A 435 8.07 28.20 3.47
CA ALA A 435 9.24 27.98 2.63
C ALA A 435 8.80 27.71 1.19
N ARG A 436 9.65 28.04 0.22
CA ARG A 436 9.43 27.73 -1.21
C ARG A 436 10.68 27.23 -1.91
N SER A 437 10.52 26.37 -2.90
CA SER A 437 11.61 25.92 -3.79
C SER A 437 11.14 25.82 -5.25
N ALA A 438 12.09 25.67 -6.16
CA ALA A 438 11.84 25.42 -7.59
C ALA A 438 11.86 23.92 -7.96
N THR A 439 12.15 23.04 -6.99
CA THR A 439 12.29 21.59 -7.22
C THR A 439 11.73 20.81 -6.04
N PHE A 440 10.96 19.74 -6.29
CA PHE A 440 10.51 18.85 -5.21
C PHE A 440 11.70 18.06 -4.64
N GLY A 441 11.82 18.00 -3.31
CA GLY A 441 12.92 17.29 -2.64
C GLY A 441 14.29 17.96 -2.76
N ALA A 442 14.35 19.24 -3.17
CA ALA A 442 15.59 20.01 -3.34
C ALA A 442 16.49 20.02 -2.09
N LEU A 443 17.77 20.36 -2.27
CA LEU A 443 18.71 20.51 -1.15
C LEU A 443 18.24 21.63 -0.22
N SER A 444 18.65 21.57 1.04
CA SER A 444 18.22 22.54 2.05
C SER A 444 18.60 24.00 1.72
N THR A 445 19.64 24.20 0.92
CA THR A 445 20.06 25.50 0.36
C THR A 445 19.10 26.09 -0.66
N ASP A 446 18.23 25.28 -1.23
CA ASP A 446 17.40 25.61 -2.39
C ASP A 446 15.97 26.01 -1.95
N TRP A 447 15.73 26.05 -0.63
CA TRP A 447 14.52 26.53 0.01
C TRP A 447 14.68 27.96 0.49
N SER A 448 13.79 28.85 0.06
CA SER A 448 13.67 30.21 0.57
C SER A 448 12.57 30.26 1.63
N THR A 449 12.96 30.49 2.88
CA THR A 449 12.09 30.41 4.07
C THR A 449 11.90 31.78 4.73
N SER A 450 10.79 31.96 5.46
CA SER A 450 10.49 33.20 6.17
C SER A 450 11.38 33.42 7.41
N SER A 451 12.00 34.60 7.49
CA SER A 451 12.86 35.01 8.61
C SER A 451 12.10 35.38 9.91
N THR A 452 10.77 35.25 9.88
CA THR A 452 9.80 35.46 10.98
C THR A 452 8.63 34.50 10.74
N PRO A 453 7.72 34.32 11.70
CA PRO A 453 6.39 33.75 11.44
C PRO A 453 5.67 34.42 10.27
N ARG A 454 4.77 33.66 9.65
CA ARG A 454 3.80 34.12 8.65
C ARG A 454 2.51 34.56 9.34
N LEU A 455 2.10 33.77 10.32
CA LEU A 455 0.99 33.99 11.26
C LEU A 455 1.45 33.52 12.65
N GLY A 456 0.99 34.21 13.69
CA GLY A 456 1.40 33.99 15.08
C GLY A 456 2.65 34.76 15.49
N GLU A 457 2.91 34.76 16.80
CA GLU A 457 3.95 35.57 17.46
C GLU A 457 5.37 34.98 17.37
N ASP A 458 6.38 35.83 17.61
CA ASP A 458 7.81 35.46 17.71
C ASP A 458 8.42 36.00 19.02
N PRO A 459 8.67 35.17 20.05
CA PRO A 459 8.46 33.72 20.11
C PRO A 459 6.97 33.36 20.34
N PRO A 460 6.46 32.27 19.74
CA PRO A 460 5.07 31.86 19.94
C PRO A 460 4.85 31.24 21.34
N SER A 461 5.86 30.55 21.88
CA SER A 461 5.81 29.94 23.21
C SER A 461 6.73 30.66 24.20
N CYS A 462 6.21 31.01 25.38
CA CYS A 462 6.91 31.80 26.40
C CYS A 462 7.29 30.99 27.64
N LEU A 463 7.26 29.65 27.58
CA LEU A 463 7.51 28.77 28.73
C LEU A 463 8.93 28.95 29.28
N ALA A 464 9.97 28.83 28.45
CA ALA A 464 11.36 29.05 28.85
C ALA A 464 11.68 30.48 29.34
N SER A 465 10.88 31.49 28.98
CA SER A 465 11.06 32.87 29.45
C SER A 465 10.28 33.19 30.74
N GLY A 466 9.46 32.27 31.24
CA GLY A 466 8.63 32.47 32.44
C GLY A 466 7.49 33.47 32.26
N GLY A 467 7.16 33.82 31.01
CA GLY A 467 6.03 34.67 30.66
C GLY A 467 4.72 33.89 30.48
N GLY A 468 3.62 34.62 30.29
CA GLY A 468 2.43 34.03 29.67
C GLY A 468 2.71 33.75 28.19
N CYS A 469 2.24 32.62 27.66
CA CYS A 469 2.32 32.32 26.23
C CYS A 469 1.50 33.31 25.40
N ALA A 470 1.83 33.47 24.12
CA ALA A 470 1.08 34.30 23.20
C ALA A 470 -0.40 33.88 23.12
N ASP A 471 -1.29 34.87 23.06
CA ASP A 471 -2.72 34.67 22.79
C ASP A 471 -2.92 34.23 21.32
N GLU A 472 -2.14 34.77 20.38
CA GLU A 472 -2.20 34.47 18.93
C GLU A 472 -1.41 33.20 18.53
N SER A 473 -1.57 32.12 19.30
CA SER A 473 -0.98 30.82 18.94
C SER A 473 -1.77 30.15 17.81
N VAL A 474 -1.11 29.83 16.70
CA VAL A 474 -1.72 29.25 15.49
C VAL A 474 -0.92 28.02 15.01
N ARG A 475 -1.64 27.01 14.51
CA ARG A 475 -1.06 25.70 14.17
C ARG A 475 -1.85 24.99 13.07
N ASP A 476 -1.34 23.82 12.67
CA ASP A 476 -1.91 22.93 11.65
C ASP A 476 -2.31 23.67 10.35
N PRO A 477 -1.36 24.30 9.64
CA PRO A 477 -1.66 25.01 8.39
C PRO A 477 -2.03 24.05 7.25
N PHE A 478 -3.05 24.39 6.47
CA PHE A 478 -3.38 23.74 5.21
C PHE A 478 -3.50 24.73 4.06
N LEU A 479 -2.71 24.50 3.01
CA LEU A 479 -2.60 25.34 1.82
C LEU A 479 -3.54 24.84 0.71
N LEU A 480 -4.65 25.54 0.49
CA LEU A 480 -5.43 25.35 -0.72
C LEU A 480 -4.80 26.17 -1.86
N VAL A 481 -4.13 25.47 -2.78
CA VAL A 481 -3.65 26.09 -4.03
C VAL A 481 -4.81 26.24 -5.00
N ARG A 482 -5.11 27.49 -5.38
CA ARG A 482 -5.97 27.81 -6.52
C ARG A 482 -5.09 27.91 -7.77
N ARG A 483 -5.50 27.28 -8.88
CA ARG A 483 -4.79 27.32 -10.17
C ARG A 483 -5.74 27.67 -11.31
N ASP A 484 -5.22 28.21 -12.41
CA ASP A 484 -5.95 28.37 -13.66
C ASP A 484 -5.84 27.14 -14.58
N ALA A 485 -6.39 27.24 -15.80
CA ALA A 485 -6.38 26.15 -16.79
C ALA A 485 -4.99 25.84 -17.39
N GLY A 486 -3.95 26.60 -17.05
CA GLY A 486 -2.55 26.32 -17.37
C GLY A 486 -1.72 25.91 -16.15
N ASP A 487 -2.38 25.46 -15.06
CA ASP A 487 -1.77 25.18 -13.74
C ASP A 487 -1.02 26.40 -13.12
N VAL A 488 -1.31 27.62 -13.60
CA VAL A 488 -0.67 28.85 -13.09
C VAL A 488 -1.28 29.24 -11.76
N LEU A 489 -0.42 29.66 -10.83
CA LEU A 489 -0.78 30.04 -9.48
C LEU A 489 -1.76 31.23 -9.43
N GLN A 490 -2.89 31.04 -8.76
CA GLN A 490 -3.76 32.12 -8.27
C GLN A 490 -3.49 32.37 -6.79
N ASP A 491 -4.09 33.40 -6.20
CA ASP A 491 -3.86 33.75 -4.79
C ASP A 491 -4.23 32.59 -3.84
N PHE A 492 -3.38 32.33 -2.85
CA PHE A 492 -3.54 31.19 -1.93
C PHE A 492 -4.73 31.39 -0.96
N THR A 493 -5.33 30.30 -0.52
CA THR A 493 -6.18 30.26 0.68
C THR A 493 -5.52 29.36 1.73
N LEU A 494 -5.43 29.83 2.97
CA LEU A 494 -4.78 29.10 4.08
C LEU A 494 -5.81 28.83 5.18
N ALA A 495 -6.09 27.55 5.45
CA ALA A 495 -6.82 27.13 6.64
C ALA A 495 -5.85 26.83 7.79
N PHE A 496 -6.24 27.08 9.03
CA PHE A 496 -5.42 26.77 10.22
C PHE A 496 -6.25 26.68 11.51
N ALA A 497 -5.70 26.01 12.52
CA ALA A 497 -6.27 25.97 13.86
C ALA A 497 -5.69 27.10 14.73
N ALA A 498 -6.53 28.04 15.15
CA ALA A 498 -6.17 29.18 16.00
C ALA A 498 -6.64 28.95 17.44
N ARG A 499 -5.78 29.22 18.42
CA ARG A 499 -6.08 28.98 19.84
C ARG A 499 -7.06 30.01 20.40
N LEU A 500 -7.98 29.55 21.25
CA LEU A 500 -8.95 30.36 21.98
C LEU A 500 -8.47 30.60 23.43
N PRO A 501 -8.97 31.63 24.13
CA PRO A 501 -8.68 31.86 25.55
C PRO A 501 -9.08 30.69 26.49
N THR A 502 -9.95 29.79 26.02
CA THR A 502 -10.30 28.54 26.73
C THR A 502 -9.23 27.44 26.63
N GLY A 503 -8.23 27.63 25.77
CA GLY A 503 -7.16 26.66 25.48
C GLY A 503 -7.48 25.66 24.36
N ALA A 504 -8.74 25.53 23.94
CA ALA A 504 -9.15 24.83 22.72
C ALA A 504 -8.88 25.68 21.47
N HIS A 505 -8.99 25.10 20.28
CA HIS A 505 -8.77 25.78 19.00
C HIS A 505 -10.07 25.93 18.19
N THR A 506 -10.10 26.96 17.33
CA THR A 506 -11.12 27.19 16.30
C THR A 506 -10.46 27.11 14.93
N LEU A 507 -11.18 26.59 13.93
CA LEU A 507 -10.70 26.54 12.56
C LEU A 507 -10.97 27.89 11.89
N ARG A 508 -9.91 28.50 11.38
CA ARG A 508 -9.94 29.77 10.66
C ARG A 508 -9.46 29.61 9.22
N ILE A 509 -9.86 30.54 8.37
CA ILE A 509 -9.41 30.66 6.99
C ILE A 509 -8.93 32.09 6.74
N GLU A 510 -7.75 32.25 6.15
CA GLU A 510 -7.23 33.50 5.59
C GLU A 510 -7.21 33.37 4.07
N GLU A 511 -7.81 34.33 3.37
CA GLU A 511 -7.84 34.39 1.90
C GLU A 511 -6.74 35.29 1.34
N ASP A 512 -6.53 35.19 0.02
CA ASP A 512 -5.62 35.99 -0.79
C ASP A 512 -4.19 36.12 -0.20
N VAL A 513 -3.71 34.97 0.31
CA VAL A 513 -2.45 34.83 1.05
C VAL A 513 -1.25 35.02 0.12
N SER A 514 -0.38 35.97 0.47
CA SER A 514 0.76 36.38 -0.36
C SER A 514 1.78 35.26 -0.60
N PHE A 515 2.11 35.04 -1.88
CA PHE A 515 3.00 34.00 -2.38
C PHE A 515 4.51 34.18 -2.08
N SER A 516 4.87 35.09 -1.16
CA SER A 516 6.25 35.44 -0.81
C SER A 516 6.55 35.21 0.67
N PRO A 517 7.54 34.36 1.04
CA PRO A 517 7.94 34.13 2.44
C PRO A 517 8.34 35.40 3.21
N SER A 518 8.71 36.46 2.50
CA SER A 518 9.20 37.73 3.06
C SER A 518 8.11 38.77 3.40
N VAL A 519 6.85 38.56 3.01
CA VAL A 519 5.76 39.55 3.18
C VAL A 519 4.77 39.04 4.22
N PRO A 520 4.76 39.55 5.48
CA PRO A 520 3.93 39.01 6.56
C PRO A 520 2.44 38.94 6.20
N LEU A 521 1.72 37.95 6.71
CA LEU A 521 0.28 37.85 6.53
C LEU A 521 -0.38 38.71 7.61
N GLY A 522 -0.91 39.87 7.22
CA GLY A 522 -1.40 40.91 8.13
C GLY A 522 -2.79 40.64 8.74
N GLY A 523 -3.21 39.38 8.79
CA GLY A 523 -4.54 38.94 9.19
C GLY A 523 -4.49 37.88 10.28
N ASN A 524 -5.66 37.56 10.82
CA ASN A 524 -5.84 36.62 11.93
C ASN A 524 -6.71 35.42 11.52
N GLY A 525 -7.15 35.35 10.26
CA GLY A 525 -8.17 34.43 9.75
C GLY A 525 -9.59 34.78 10.20
N VAL A 526 -10.56 34.52 9.33
CA VAL A 526 -11.98 34.50 9.68
C VAL A 526 -12.30 33.16 10.37
N PRO A 527 -12.96 33.14 11.55
CA PRO A 527 -13.38 31.89 12.19
C PRO A 527 -14.56 31.26 11.46
N VAL A 528 -14.39 29.99 11.05
CA VAL A 528 -15.37 29.24 10.24
C VAL A 528 -16.06 28.14 11.07
N ILE A 529 -15.31 27.44 11.92
CA ILE A 529 -15.85 26.43 12.86
C ILE A 529 -15.22 26.63 14.24
N THR A 530 -16.07 26.66 15.27
CA THR A 530 -15.70 26.69 16.70
C THR A 530 -16.05 25.36 17.37
N PRO A 531 -15.40 25.00 18.50
CA PRO A 531 -15.73 23.80 19.27
C PRO A 531 -17.23 23.67 19.59
N ASP A 532 -17.74 22.44 19.55
CA ASP A 532 -19.15 22.11 19.81
C ASP A 532 -19.28 21.03 20.91
N GLY A 533 -20.50 20.59 21.19
CA GLY A 533 -20.75 19.56 22.22
C GLY A 533 -20.24 18.15 21.88
N ALA A 534 -19.65 17.94 20.69
CA ALA A 534 -19.05 16.68 20.25
C ALA A 534 -17.53 16.78 20.03
N CYS A 535 -17.01 17.98 19.75
CA CYS A 535 -15.59 18.28 19.57
C CYS A 535 -15.17 19.41 20.51
N ARG A 536 -14.48 19.04 21.59
CA ARG A 536 -13.93 19.97 22.59
C ARG A 536 -12.75 20.77 22.04
N ASP A 537 -12.00 20.19 21.11
CA ASP A 537 -10.87 20.82 20.42
C ASP A 537 -10.87 20.42 18.93
N LEU A 538 -10.42 21.34 18.08
CA LEU A 538 -10.53 21.25 16.62
C LEU A 538 -9.17 21.45 15.97
N ARG A 539 -8.73 20.47 15.20
CA ARG A 539 -7.33 20.33 14.79
C ARG A 539 -7.25 19.94 13.33
N ASP A 540 -6.09 20.15 12.71
CA ASP A 540 -5.76 19.66 11.37
C ASP A 540 -6.85 19.93 10.30
N PRO A 541 -7.20 21.20 10.02
CA PRO A 541 -8.15 21.54 8.96
C PRO A 541 -7.58 21.21 7.58
N ALA A 542 -8.42 20.76 6.64
CA ALA A 542 -8.04 20.60 5.24
C ALA A 542 -9.18 20.95 4.28
N LEU A 543 -8.87 21.67 3.21
CA LEU A 543 -9.84 22.21 2.26
C LEU A 543 -9.83 21.44 0.93
N LEU A 544 -11.01 21.09 0.44
CA LEU A 544 -11.20 20.49 -0.87
C LEU A 544 -12.26 21.25 -1.66
N ALA A 545 -11.93 21.68 -2.88
CA ALA A 545 -12.88 22.36 -3.76
C ALA A 545 -13.91 21.38 -4.35
N VAL A 546 -15.19 21.76 -4.35
CA VAL A 546 -16.27 20.94 -4.94
C VAL A 546 -16.19 20.88 -6.48
N GLY A 547 -15.59 21.91 -7.10
CA GLY A 547 -15.22 21.93 -8.51
C GLY A 547 -16.41 21.74 -9.46
N GLY A 548 -17.19 22.81 -9.63
CA GLY A 548 -18.47 22.80 -10.37
C GLY A 548 -19.69 22.79 -9.44
N GLY A 549 -20.88 22.58 -10.01
CA GLY A 549 -22.13 22.61 -9.26
C GLY A 549 -22.44 23.98 -8.66
N THR A 550 -22.80 24.00 -7.37
CA THR A 550 -23.02 25.18 -6.54
C THR A 550 -21.71 25.85 -6.09
N GLY A 551 -20.56 25.22 -6.35
CA GLY A 551 -19.25 25.72 -5.94
C GLY A 551 -18.96 25.53 -4.44
N GLY A 552 -18.08 26.36 -3.89
CA GLY A 552 -17.61 26.25 -2.51
C GLY A 552 -16.76 25.00 -2.25
N TYR A 553 -16.67 24.64 -0.98
CA TYR A 553 -15.65 23.73 -0.47
C TYR A 553 -16.21 22.68 0.49
N TRP A 554 -15.44 21.63 0.73
CA TRP A 554 -15.50 20.83 1.95
C TRP A 554 -14.30 21.18 2.83
N LEU A 555 -14.56 21.38 4.12
CA LEU A 555 -13.56 21.51 5.17
C LEU A 555 -13.55 20.21 5.99
N PHE A 556 -12.54 19.38 5.79
CA PHE A 556 -12.22 18.23 6.63
C PHE A 556 -11.46 18.69 7.87
N PHE A 557 -11.60 18.01 9.00
CA PHE A 557 -10.83 18.31 10.21
C PHE A 557 -10.82 17.18 11.23
N THR A 558 -9.79 17.18 12.09
CA THR A 558 -9.72 16.32 13.28
C THR A 558 -10.60 16.89 14.40
N CYS A 559 -11.53 16.05 14.86
CA CYS A 559 -12.31 16.27 16.07
C CYS A 559 -11.64 15.58 17.27
N ILE A 560 -11.39 16.35 18.34
CA ILE A 560 -10.98 15.80 19.64
C ILE A 560 -12.18 15.92 20.61
N PRO A 561 -12.82 14.80 21.00
CA PRO A 561 -13.92 14.80 21.95
C PRO A 561 -13.44 14.98 23.41
N ASP A 562 -14.38 15.20 24.35
CA ASP A 562 -14.09 15.19 25.79
C ASP A 562 -13.64 13.81 26.31
N ALA A 563 -14.10 12.74 25.67
CA ALA A 563 -13.76 11.36 26.01
C ALA A 563 -13.74 10.46 24.76
N GLY A 564 -12.83 9.49 24.75
CA GLY A 564 -12.62 8.57 23.62
C GLY A 564 -11.56 9.04 22.62
N PRO A 565 -11.30 8.24 21.56
CA PRO A 565 -10.32 8.54 20.53
C PRO A 565 -10.79 9.65 19.56
N SER A 566 -9.85 10.43 19.03
CA SER A 566 -10.10 11.42 17.97
C SER A 566 -10.62 10.79 16.69
N TYR A 567 -11.44 11.54 15.94
CA TYR A 567 -12.05 11.08 14.68
C TYR A 567 -12.16 12.23 13.67
N LEU A 568 -12.39 11.90 12.39
CA LEU A 568 -12.43 12.90 11.32
C LEU A 568 -13.87 13.33 11.04
N ARG A 569 -14.09 14.65 10.98
CA ARG A 569 -15.34 15.28 10.53
C ARG A 569 -15.10 16.05 9.22
N ALA A 570 -16.18 16.37 8.53
CA ALA A 570 -16.18 17.35 7.45
C ALA A 570 -17.41 18.26 7.53
N ALA A 571 -17.29 19.44 6.94
CA ALA A 571 -18.35 20.44 6.82
C ALA A 571 -18.38 21.04 5.41
N ARG A 572 -19.57 21.43 4.92
CA ARG A 572 -19.72 22.09 3.63
C ARG A 572 -19.61 23.60 3.83
N LEU A 573 -18.74 24.24 3.06
CA LEU A 573 -18.60 25.69 3.01
C LEU A 573 -19.12 26.22 1.66
N GLU A 574 -19.68 27.44 1.68
CA GLU A 574 -20.04 28.19 0.48
C GLU A 574 -18.79 28.77 -0.22
N ASN A 575 -18.99 29.55 -1.29
CA ASN A 575 -17.90 30.18 -2.05
C ASN A 575 -17.19 31.31 -1.29
N ASP A 576 -17.82 31.89 -0.26
CA ASP A 576 -17.26 32.90 0.66
C ASP A 576 -16.74 32.28 1.97
N PHE A 577 -16.45 30.97 1.94
CA PHE A 577 -16.05 30.13 3.07
C PHE A 577 -17.03 30.10 4.26
N SER A 578 -18.24 30.67 4.14
CA SER A 578 -19.25 30.59 5.18
C SER A 578 -19.78 29.16 5.36
N LEU A 579 -20.08 28.79 6.61
CA LEU A 579 -20.52 27.43 6.96
C LEU A 579 -21.97 27.17 6.53
N ARG A 580 -22.20 26.21 5.62
CA ARG A 580 -23.54 25.74 5.27
C ARG A 580 -24.14 25.00 6.47
N ALA A 581 -25.18 25.56 7.08
CA ALA A 581 -25.76 25.06 8.32
C ALA A 581 -26.21 23.58 8.24
N GLY A 582 -25.98 22.82 9.30
CA GLY A 582 -26.38 21.41 9.40
C GLY A 582 -25.49 20.39 8.69
N THR A 583 -24.39 20.82 8.04
CA THR A 583 -23.54 19.93 7.22
C THR A 583 -22.33 19.32 7.93
N VAL A 584 -22.14 19.58 9.23
CA VAL A 584 -20.94 19.19 9.99
C VAL A 584 -21.03 17.75 10.50
N GLN A 585 -20.58 16.79 9.70
CA GLN A 585 -20.77 15.35 9.89
C GLN A 585 -19.46 14.58 10.16
N PRO A 586 -19.47 13.44 10.88
CA PRO A 586 -18.34 12.51 10.89
C PRO A 586 -18.14 11.89 9.50
N VAL A 587 -16.89 11.69 9.09
CA VAL A 587 -16.54 11.09 7.78
C VAL A 587 -15.65 9.85 7.89
N LEU A 588 -14.83 9.75 8.94
CA LEU A 588 -14.07 8.54 9.25
C LEU A 588 -13.92 8.38 10.76
N THR A 589 -14.17 7.17 11.25
CA THR A 589 -14.13 6.84 12.68
C THR A 589 -13.07 5.78 12.99
N PRO A 590 -12.46 5.78 14.19
CA PRO A 590 -11.59 4.71 14.66
C PRO A 590 -12.14 3.30 14.46
N SER A 591 -13.44 3.09 14.66
CA SER A 591 -14.12 1.81 14.42
C SER A 591 -14.12 1.36 12.96
N ALA A 592 -14.10 2.28 11.99
CA ALA A 592 -14.03 1.96 10.56
C ALA A 592 -12.61 1.60 10.09
N VAL A 593 -11.57 1.99 10.85
CA VAL A 593 -10.15 1.72 10.56
C VAL A 593 -9.59 0.59 11.44
N GLY A 594 -10.26 0.27 12.56
CA GLY A 594 -9.94 -0.85 13.43
C GLY A 594 -8.78 -0.56 14.40
N SER A 595 -8.00 -1.59 14.72
CA SER A 595 -6.96 -1.54 15.76
C SER A 595 -5.90 -0.45 15.54
N LEU A 596 -5.57 -0.15 14.29
CA LEU A 596 -4.60 0.87 13.88
C LEU A 596 -4.99 2.29 14.31
N ALA A 597 -6.28 2.56 14.51
CA ALA A 597 -6.82 3.86 14.90
C ALA A 597 -7.39 3.88 16.33
N SER A 598 -7.13 2.84 17.14
CA SER A 598 -7.69 2.70 18.49
C SER A 598 -7.28 3.83 19.47
N GLY A 599 -6.21 4.57 19.17
CA GLY A 599 -5.77 5.79 19.86
C GLY A 599 -6.12 7.11 19.14
N GLY A 600 -6.87 7.06 18.04
CA GLY A 600 -7.40 8.21 17.30
C GLY A 600 -6.97 8.31 15.83
N LEU A 601 -7.71 9.13 15.08
CA LEU A 601 -7.40 9.61 13.73
C LEU A 601 -7.06 11.11 13.77
N PHE A 602 -6.08 11.52 12.97
CA PHE A 602 -5.51 12.87 12.91
C PHE A 602 -5.12 13.23 11.46
N GLY A 603 -4.90 14.51 11.16
CA GLY A 603 -4.30 14.97 9.89
C GLY A 603 -5.00 14.50 8.60
N PRO A 604 -6.28 14.88 8.35
CA PRO A 604 -6.98 14.58 7.10
C PRO A 604 -6.36 15.33 5.92
N GLU A 605 -5.92 14.62 4.89
CA GLU A 605 -5.31 15.19 3.67
C GLU A 605 -6.10 14.71 2.43
N PRO A 606 -7.05 15.51 1.91
CA PRO A 606 -7.98 15.09 0.87
C PRO A 606 -7.49 15.37 -0.56
N ILE A 607 -7.40 14.33 -1.39
CA ILE A 607 -7.14 14.41 -2.83
C ILE A 607 -8.39 13.95 -3.60
N LEU A 608 -8.87 14.77 -4.54
CA LEU A 608 -9.95 14.39 -5.47
C LEU A 608 -9.37 14.08 -6.84
N ARG A 609 -9.55 12.83 -7.30
CA ARG A 609 -9.29 12.44 -8.69
C ARG A 609 -10.60 12.39 -9.46
N ARG A 610 -10.57 12.74 -10.75
CA ARG A 610 -11.72 12.63 -11.66
C ARG A 610 -11.28 11.96 -12.95
N THR A 611 -12.02 10.94 -13.37
CA THR A 611 -11.83 10.22 -14.63
C THR A 611 -13.08 10.42 -15.50
N ALA A 612 -13.18 9.66 -16.60
CA ALA A 612 -14.41 9.59 -17.38
C ALA A 612 -15.51 8.78 -16.67
N ALA A 613 -15.13 7.77 -15.86
CA ALA A 613 -16.06 6.93 -15.13
C ALA A 613 -16.58 7.56 -13.82
N GLY A 614 -15.82 8.46 -13.17
CA GLY A 614 -16.32 9.14 -11.97
C GLY A 614 -15.34 10.03 -11.23
N SER A 615 -15.63 10.23 -9.93
CA SER A 615 -14.86 11.04 -9.00
C SER A 615 -14.46 10.21 -7.78
N THR A 616 -13.16 10.00 -7.59
CA THR A 616 -12.57 9.23 -6.49
C THR A 616 -11.97 10.19 -5.46
N LEU A 617 -12.56 10.23 -4.26
CA LEU A 617 -12.01 10.94 -3.11
C LEU A 617 -11.04 10.00 -2.36
N GLN A 618 -9.78 10.42 -2.26
CA GLN A 618 -8.76 9.83 -1.41
C GLN A 618 -8.61 10.71 -0.17
N LEU A 619 -8.91 10.18 1.02
CA LEU A 619 -8.64 10.84 2.29
C LEU A 619 -7.46 10.14 2.98
N TRP A 620 -6.31 10.78 2.92
CA TRP A 620 -5.13 10.38 3.68
C TRP A 620 -5.28 10.82 5.15
N PHE A 621 -4.71 10.06 6.08
CA PHE A 621 -4.77 10.37 7.52
C PHE A 621 -3.62 9.76 8.31
N VAL A 622 -3.33 10.32 9.49
CA VAL A 622 -2.46 9.69 10.49
C VAL A 622 -3.32 8.94 11.50
N ALA A 623 -3.20 7.61 11.51
CA ALA A 623 -3.80 6.75 12.53
C ALA A 623 -2.86 6.63 13.74
N ARG A 624 -3.44 6.41 14.93
CA ARG A 624 -2.72 6.10 16.17
C ARG A 624 -3.27 4.82 16.80
N ASP A 625 -2.39 3.89 17.15
CA ASP A 625 -2.78 2.67 17.86
C ASP A 625 -2.88 2.86 19.39
N GLY A 626 -3.37 1.86 20.10
CA GLY A 626 -3.49 1.86 21.57
C GLY A 626 -2.15 1.85 22.33
N ALA A 627 -1.01 1.66 21.65
CA ALA A 627 0.33 1.83 22.21
C ALA A 627 0.92 3.23 21.90
N GLY A 628 0.19 4.06 21.14
CA GLY A 628 0.61 5.39 20.72
C GLY A 628 1.60 5.39 19.55
N ASN A 629 1.77 4.28 18.82
CA ASN A 629 2.46 4.29 17.53
C ASN A 629 1.59 5.02 16.50
N THR A 630 2.21 5.63 15.50
CA THR A 630 1.50 6.36 14.45
C THR A 630 1.93 5.93 13.05
N THR A 631 0.94 5.87 12.16
CA THR A 631 1.08 5.37 10.80
C THR A 631 0.24 6.20 9.83
N LEU A 632 0.73 6.38 8.60
CA LEU A 632 -0.10 6.91 7.52
C LEU A 632 -1.09 5.82 7.09
N GLY A 633 -2.35 6.21 6.92
CA GLY A 633 -3.39 5.41 6.30
C GLY A 633 -4.12 6.16 5.20
N LEU A 634 -4.86 5.41 4.40
CA LEU A 634 -5.73 5.90 3.33
C LEU A 634 -7.16 5.40 3.57
N ALA A 635 -8.13 6.25 3.28
CA ALA A 635 -9.53 5.86 3.06
C ALA A 635 -9.99 6.41 1.71
N THR A 636 -10.88 5.70 1.04
CA THR A 636 -11.39 6.07 -0.28
C THR A 636 -12.90 6.04 -0.33
N GLY A 637 -13.48 6.85 -1.21
CA GLY A 637 -14.90 6.84 -1.52
C GLY A 637 -15.16 7.41 -2.90
N GLN A 638 -16.14 6.86 -3.62
CA GLN A 638 -16.36 7.11 -5.04
C GLN A 638 -17.79 7.60 -5.33
N LEU A 639 -17.88 8.48 -6.34
CA LEU A 639 -19.11 8.91 -6.99
C LEU A 639 -19.02 8.63 -8.49
N PRO A 640 -20.02 7.97 -9.10
CA PRO A 640 -20.00 7.68 -10.53
C PRO A 640 -20.27 8.90 -11.40
N ALA A 641 -19.84 8.82 -12.66
CA ALA A 641 -20.22 9.75 -13.70
C ALA A 641 -21.73 9.68 -13.97
N ALA A 642 -22.34 10.85 -14.19
CA ALA A 642 -23.70 10.91 -14.68
C ALA A 642 -23.72 10.57 -16.18
N ALA A 643 -24.59 9.63 -16.59
CA ALA A 643 -24.75 9.26 -18.00
C ALA A 643 -25.13 10.47 -18.86
N VAL A 644 -24.29 10.81 -19.84
CA VAL A 644 -24.50 11.94 -20.77
C VAL A 644 -25.39 11.47 -21.94
N PRO A 645 -26.63 12.00 -22.11
CA PRO A 645 -27.58 11.45 -23.08
C PRO A 645 -27.13 11.48 -24.55
N ASP A 646 -26.30 12.45 -24.92
CA ASP A 646 -25.89 12.73 -26.31
C ASP A 646 -24.46 12.26 -26.64
N GLY A 647 -23.87 11.36 -25.84
CA GLY A 647 -22.55 10.76 -26.15
C GLY A 647 -21.35 11.73 -26.03
N GLY A 648 -21.52 12.83 -25.30
CA GLY A 648 -20.39 13.69 -24.91
C GLY A 648 -19.49 13.03 -23.86
N VAL A 649 -18.24 13.48 -23.78
CA VAL A 649 -17.29 13.00 -22.75
C VAL A 649 -17.83 13.36 -21.37
N ALA A 650 -18.16 12.35 -20.57
CA ALA A 650 -18.47 12.52 -19.17
C ALA A 650 -17.21 12.94 -18.40
N LEU A 651 -17.38 13.87 -17.46
CA LEU A 651 -16.37 14.17 -16.42
C LEU A 651 -16.96 13.75 -15.08
N GLY A 652 -16.11 13.22 -14.20
CA GLY A 652 -16.48 12.92 -12.82
C GLY A 652 -17.25 14.07 -12.14
N PRO A 653 -18.33 13.76 -11.41
CA PRO A 653 -19.27 14.76 -10.91
C PRO A 653 -18.62 15.75 -9.93
N PRO A 654 -19.18 16.97 -9.77
CA PRO A 654 -18.81 17.84 -8.67
C PRO A 654 -19.10 17.14 -7.34
N LEU A 655 -18.22 17.32 -6.35
CA LEU A 655 -18.29 16.66 -5.04
C LEU A 655 -19.33 17.33 -4.12
N GLU A 656 -20.59 17.43 -4.58
CA GLU A 656 -21.66 18.11 -3.85
C GLU A 656 -22.05 17.40 -2.55
N VAL A 657 -21.94 16.08 -2.56
CA VAL A 657 -22.14 15.18 -1.43
C VAL A 657 -20.85 14.38 -1.28
N LEU A 658 -20.38 14.15 -0.04
CA LEU A 658 -19.25 13.24 0.16
C LEU A 658 -19.69 11.79 -0.05
N PRO A 659 -18.95 10.97 -0.82
CA PRO A 659 -19.13 9.54 -0.80
C PRO A 659 -18.77 8.99 0.60
N PRO A 660 -19.41 7.90 1.07
CA PRO A 660 -18.98 7.24 2.29
C PRO A 660 -17.57 6.68 2.11
N LEU A 661 -16.71 6.90 3.11
CA LEU A 661 -15.30 6.51 3.06
C LEU A 661 -15.09 5.12 3.68
N ALA A 662 -14.46 4.23 2.91
CA ALA A 662 -13.96 2.94 3.38
C ALA A 662 -12.46 3.04 3.68
N ALA A 663 -11.98 2.41 4.76
CA ALA A 663 -10.54 2.33 5.03
C ALA A 663 -9.87 1.38 4.03
N TYR A 664 -8.75 1.81 3.43
CA TYR A 664 -7.99 0.97 2.49
C TYR A 664 -7.51 -0.33 3.15
N VAL A 665 -7.64 -1.43 2.42
CA VAL A 665 -7.44 -2.80 2.91
C VAL A 665 -5.99 -3.13 3.31
N ALA A 666 -5.01 -2.43 2.75
CA ALA A 666 -3.58 -2.62 3.07
C ALA A 666 -3.10 -1.75 4.24
N ASN A 667 -3.99 -1.00 4.90
CA ASN A 667 -3.59 -0.09 5.97
C ASN A 667 -2.81 -0.84 7.07
N PRO A 668 -1.72 -0.27 7.60
CA PRO A 668 -1.20 1.07 7.32
C PRO A 668 -0.35 1.13 6.05
N VAL A 669 -0.54 2.18 5.26
CA VAL A 669 0.27 2.49 4.07
C VAL A 669 1.74 2.74 4.43
N LEU A 670 2.02 3.46 5.53
CA LEU A 670 3.39 3.81 5.92
C LEU A 670 3.54 3.83 7.43
N ARG A 671 4.59 3.19 7.95
CA ARG A 671 4.95 3.20 9.38
C ARG A 671 6.10 4.18 9.62
N GLY A 672 6.16 4.79 10.80
CA GLY A 672 7.19 5.79 11.13
C GLY A 672 8.63 5.27 11.10
N ASN A 673 8.83 3.95 11.08
CA ASN A 673 10.11 3.25 11.04
C ASN A 673 10.44 2.60 9.68
N GLU A 674 9.65 2.83 8.62
CA GLU A 674 9.92 2.22 7.30
C GLU A 674 11.25 2.70 6.69
N PRO A 675 12.03 1.84 5.99
CA PRO A 675 13.33 2.22 5.42
C PRO A 675 13.30 3.44 4.50
N VAL A 676 12.20 3.65 3.76
CA VAL A 676 12.03 4.80 2.86
C VAL A 676 12.06 6.15 3.60
N LEU A 677 11.55 6.19 4.85
CA LEU A 677 11.67 7.35 5.75
C LEU A 677 13.09 7.52 6.30
N GLY A 678 13.97 6.55 6.07
CA GLY A 678 15.37 6.56 6.44
C GLY A 678 15.60 6.20 7.91
N VAL A 679 16.87 5.97 8.24
CA VAL A 679 17.35 5.42 9.52
C VAL A 679 16.50 5.90 10.71
N CYS A 680 15.90 4.93 11.40
CA CYS A 680 15.21 5.14 12.66
C CYS A 680 16.09 4.60 13.80
N PRO A 681 16.86 5.45 14.51
CA PRO A 681 17.83 5.00 15.52
C PRO A 681 17.20 4.73 16.89
N GLY A 682 15.87 4.83 17.02
CA GLY A 682 15.13 4.72 18.28
C GLY A 682 13.62 4.67 18.05
N LEU A 683 12.87 5.60 18.64
CA LEU A 683 11.42 5.70 18.43
C LEU A 683 11.13 6.75 17.35
N CYS A 684 10.47 6.34 16.26
CA CYS A 684 10.06 7.23 15.18
C CYS A 684 8.54 7.21 15.01
N ARG A 685 7.92 8.39 15.05
CA ARG A 685 6.46 8.55 14.96
C ARG A 685 6.12 9.55 13.86
N ILE A 686 5.18 9.19 12.99
CA ILE A 686 4.57 10.14 12.05
C ILE A 686 3.70 11.11 12.85
N THR A 687 3.90 12.42 12.69
CA THR A 687 3.13 13.47 13.37
C THR A 687 2.18 14.22 12.44
N GLY A 688 2.34 14.04 11.12
CA GLY A 688 1.50 14.62 10.08
C GLY A 688 2.02 14.20 8.71
N ALA A 689 1.28 14.52 7.66
CA ALA A 689 1.72 14.43 6.27
C ALA A 689 1.11 15.58 5.49
N ALA A 690 1.79 16.02 4.44
CA ALA A 690 1.19 16.77 3.34
C ALA A 690 1.08 15.84 2.13
N VAL A 691 0.01 15.94 1.35
CA VAL A 691 -0.16 15.23 0.07
C VAL A 691 -0.56 16.24 -1.02
N SER A 692 0.19 16.27 -2.11
CA SER A 692 -0.04 17.18 -3.25
C SER A 692 0.08 16.42 -4.55
N ASP A 693 -0.72 16.80 -5.55
CA ASP A 693 -0.41 16.53 -6.94
C ASP A 693 0.80 17.35 -7.42
N THR A 694 1.30 17.05 -8.61
CA THR A 694 2.32 17.86 -9.28
C THR A 694 1.66 18.62 -10.43
N ALA A 695 1.69 19.95 -10.41
CA ALA A 695 1.23 20.79 -11.51
C ALA A 695 1.85 20.33 -12.86
N GLY A 696 1.01 20.10 -13.87
CA GLY A 696 1.37 19.51 -15.16
C GLY A 696 1.57 17.98 -15.18
N VAL A 697 1.47 17.26 -14.06
CA VAL A 697 1.70 15.80 -13.96
C VAL A 697 0.66 15.14 -13.05
N THR A 698 -0.37 14.56 -13.67
CA THR A 698 -1.51 13.97 -12.94
C THR A 698 -1.22 12.59 -12.34
N ASP A 699 -0.36 11.77 -12.93
CA ASP A 699 -0.08 10.37 -12.52
C ASP A 699 0.85 10.25 -11.30
N GLN A 700 1.09 11.34 -10.57
CA GLN A 700 2.09 11.40 -9.51
C GLN A 700 1.61 12.21 -8.29
N LEU A 701 1.72 11.60 -7.10
CA LEU A 701 1.56 12.28 -5.82
C LEU A 701 2.92 12.51 -5.14
N ARG A 702 3.06 13.70 -4.55
CA ARG A 702 4.20 14.08 -3.71
C ARG A 702 3.74 14.17 -2.26
N PHE A 703 4.55 13.62 -1.37
CA PHE A 703 4.27 13.55 0.05
C PHE A 703 5.35 14.27 0.83
N LEU A 704 4.99 14.95 1.91
CA LEU A 704 5.95 15.43 2.90
C LEU A 704 5.56 14.91 4.28
N ILE A 705 6.21 13.83 4.71
CA ILE A 705 5.87 13.12 5.94
C ILE A 705 6.58 13.80 7.12
N ALA A 706 5.81 14.36 8.06
CA ALA A 706 6.36 14.87 9.31
C ALA A 706 6.60 13.72 10.28
N ARG A 707 7.83 13.64 10.81
CA ARG A 707 8.30 12.55 11.67
C ARG A 707 9.04 13.11 12.87
N ARG A 708 8.63 12.70 14.07
CA ARG A 708 9.36 12.96 15.32
C ARG A 708 10.24 11.75 15.62
N VAL A 709 11.54 11.97 15.80
CA VAL A 709 12.55 10.92 16.01
C VAL A 709 13.23 11.10 17.35
N VAL A 710 13.18 10.07 18.20
CA VAL A 710 13.89 10.01 19.48
C VAL A 710 15.18 9.21 19.29
N HIS A 711 16.32 9.87 19.50
CA HIS A 711 17.66 9.32 19.28
C HIS A 711 18.22 8.63 20.54
N PRO A 712 19.17 7.69 20.40
CA PRO A 712 19.94 7.15 21.52
C PRO A 712 20.62 8.27 22.31
N GLY A 713 20.31 8.35 23.61
CA GLY A 713 20.71 9.47 24.47
C GLY A 713 19.61 10.51 24.76
N GLY A 714 18.43 10.37 24.14
CA GLY A 714 17.23 11.15 24.50
C GLY A 714 17.07 12.49 23.78
N ALA A 715 17.94 12.84 22.83
CA ALA A 715 17.71 13.94 21.91
C ALA A 715 16.52 13.64 20.99
N VAL A 716 15.74 14.65 20.61
CA VAL A 716 14.57 14.51 19.75
C VAL A 716 14.68 15.46 18.56
N THR A 717 14.45 14.97 17.33
CA THR A 717 14.37 15.80 16.12
C THR A 717 12.97 15.78 15.51
N SER A 718 12.63 16.87 14.82
CA SER A 718 11.54 16.88 13.84
C SER A 718 12.14 16.86 12.44
N ASP A 719 11.75 15.85 11.67
CA ASP A 719 12.11 15.66 10.28
C ASP A 719 10.84 15.87 9.42
N LEU A 720 10.95 16.58 8.29
CA LEU A 720 9.98 16.52 7.20
C LEU A 720 10.63 15.75 6.05
N VAL A 721 10.11 14.56 5.74
CA VAL A 721 10.69 13.62 4.77
C VAL A 721 9.90 13.66 3.46
N PRO A 722 10.48 14.17 2.35
CA PRO A 722 9.81 14.17 1.06
C PRO A 722 9.82 12.76 0.46
N LEU A 723 8.64 12.27 0.04
CA LEU A 723 8.45 11.00 -0.67
C LEU A 723 7.67 11.23 -1.98
N THR A 724 7.68 10.24 -2.87
CA THR A 724 6.95 10.27 -4.16
C THR A 724 6.26 8.93 -4.39
N GLN A 725 5.06 8.97 -4.97
CA GLN A 725 4.27 7.79 -5.31
C GLN A 725 3.63 7.98 -6.68
N MET A 726 3.65 6.93 -7.50
CA MET A 726 3.00 6.92 -8.81
C MET A 726 1.59 6.35 -8.69
N TRP A 727 0.67 6.99 -9.40
CA TRP A 727 -0.77 6.74 -9.42
C TRP A 727 -1.22 6.73 -10.89
N ARG A 728 -0.76 5.72 -11.63
CA ARG A 728 -1.20 5.46 -12.99
C ARG A 728 -2.48 4.62 -12.96
N GLY A 729 -3.54 5.16 -13.55
CA GLY A 729 -4.56 4.32 -14.17
C GLY A 729 -4.13 3.95 -15.60
N PRO A 730 -4.85 3.02 -16.25
CA PRO A 730 -4.76 2.79 -17.69
C PRO A 730 -5.18 4.00 -18.55
#